data_AF-A0A1V4D240-F1
#
_entry.id   AF-A0A1V4D240-F1
#
_cell.length_a   1.000
_cell.length_b   1.000
_cell.length_c   1.000
_cell.angle_alpha   90.00
_cell.angle_beta   90.00
_cell.angle_gamma   90.00
#
_symmetry.space_group_name_H-M   'P 1'
#
loop_
_entity.id
_entity.type
_entity.pdbx_description
1 polymer ?
#
loop_
_entity_poly.entity_id
_entity_poly.type
_entity_poly.pdbx_seq_one_letter_code
_entity_poly.pdbx_strand_id
1 'polypeptide(L)'
;MPLAEPHAVAAVYALADRDLTRALLNRAQEETRELLSSSVPLSDTLVDEVIAAKDPELLRALASSRTGDTPGRADALLRLARLGDPALARALFGDASGPRPERLRLTVCEGAAATKDDPGWWAPEGLVRWLLGIEDMHLLLPALRSPFPELITHVLRVGGDKLKPRKHLAACRQVLAHGGPEALGELAEQPGVLCHTAAEAARWACASDDPESALLEVIRGGGQPRAVPTGQARQGGSSGGRPEEPDLADGGAPPRAAEDAVEHAAGGAAERAAGSAPEGASGSAPESDAEHAAGSAAEGAAESGAKGTTTSAIPLPPAPAPAPVAAAAETGTAPAPARSAVDVTLEVIGAIRERPHVVPELPAPGSGLLKWDALLLAHRQEPFSHTALSTLWRHPDCTEEMAVTAFREVRGRWSRDGDYRLYWSLLTAVDFSAGGSTPMGILLRPGVASGVFSAERVVREIGPARQVLNGLPTEEESVRVALAAQAARLGDDFAHWRALYTLVSRFAGTVVELVDTALAEAPRHRGKPWPKPLGPEFPYRSPVGGRAAFLTLFAHADVAARCALVEHLDGRTVQAMLQECPDPAVRDRLVEVHGPRALAGLAAHWHTPREVIEELVAYDDPEVNTALFKWTDLTDAERRRVLSGRRTRPNPEAGPGDRLPVTEELVLALRESARPNWLLPVVDSGDPVLCRVLLGSRRVKVHTPAQQLHMLTTLGERHGPEEVRALLDETSFPGRKPGGRHPLPAKTLEAAGAALDAADPLAALRELAERAQSPAGKAEYLEEATAASSDTSLAWAFDRWDEESGTSTPMPWAELRDLHGTRPLHDRLLPHLAGLDGCPPELQAAGKEANLRLSHSGYTVRRGKTPPSVAEMVRTLPLPSAWHHGESPWLREAYESGRVSLDEILHTAHPAPTVVAFLGNQTGPGRPVRQERFEETRRLDETLRGLAREHLGSDPEAWALVLRLLPEFEGTLPELLTAAGAVVS
;
A
#
# COMPACT_ATOMS: atom_id res chain seq x y z
N MET A 1 3.60 44.13 18.53
CA MET A 1 4.77 43.22 18.53
C MET A 1 4.26 41.82 18.24
N PRO A 2 5.08 40.89 17.73
CA PRO A 2 4.76 39.46 17.82
C PRO A 2 4.51 39.08 19.28
N LEU A 3 3.57 38.19 19.53
CA LEU A 3 3.33 37.63 20.86
C LEU A 3 4.37 36.54 21.17
N ALA A 4 4.63 36.31 22.46
CA ALA A 4 5.57 35.29 22.89
C ALA A 4 5.02 33.88 22.58
N GLU A 5 5.88 32.97 22.09
CA GLU A 5 5.45 31.59 21.82
C GLU A 5 4.83 30.95 23.07
N PRO A 6 3.66 30.27 22.95
CA PRO A 6 2.98 29.65 24.08
C PRO A 6 3.83 28.75 24.98
N HIS A 7 4.82 28.04 24.43
CA HIS A 7 5.75 27.22 25.24
C HIS A 7 6.58 28.07 26.20
N ALA A 8 6.97 29.26 25.78
CA ALA A 8 7.79 30.16 26.57
C ALA A 8 6.94 30.90 27.62
N VAL A 9 5.69 31.27 27.28
CA VAL A 9 4.69 31.78 28.23
C VAL A 9 4.36 30.73 29.30
N ALA A 10 4.22 29.46 28.91
CA ALA A 10 3.98 28.36 29.86
C ALA A 10 5.15 28.14 30.83
N ALA A 11 6.39 28.25 30.35
CA ALA A 11 7.58 28.17 31.20
C ALA A 11 7.60 29.27 32.27
N VAL A 12 7.22 30.51 31.90
CA VAL A 12 7.04 31.62 32.86
C VAL A 12 5.97 31.29 33.92
N TYR A 13 4.81 30.78 33.52
CA TYR A 13 3.75 30.34 34.45
C TYR A 13 4.07 29.09 35.27
N ALA A 14 5.11 28.33 34.91
CA ALA A 14 5.62 27.21 35.71
C ALA A 14 6.63 27.68 36.79
N LEU A 15 7.26 28.84 36.60
CA LEU A 15 8.16 29.47 37.57
C LEU A 15 7.42 30.41 38.54
N ALA A 16 6.29 30.99 38.12
CA ALA A 16 5.47 31.88 38.93
C ALA A 16 4.76 31.16 40.09
N ASP A 17 4.75 31.79 41.26
CA ASP A 17 3.86 31.38 42.36
C ASP A 17 2.40 31.78 42.10
N ARG A 18 1.52 31.49 43.05
CA ARG A 18 0.07 31.74 42.93
C ARG A 18 -0.29 33.22 42.84
N ASP A 19 0.36 34.07 43.62
CA ASP A 19 0.04 35.50 43.67
C ASP A 19 0.63 36.23 42.47
N LEU A 20 1.83 35.85 42.03
CA LEU A 20 2.41 36.30 40.77
C LEU A 20 1.61 35.82 39.56
N THR A 21 1.14 34.56 39.55
CA THR A 21 0.24 34.04 38.49
C THR A 21 -0.99 34.92 38.35
N ARG A 22 -1.68 35.22 39.47
CA ARG A 22 -2.85 36.12 39.50
C ARG A 22 -2.51 37.54 39.01
N ALA A 23 -1.35 38.06 39.39
CA ALA A 23 -0.90 39.39 38.96
C ALA A 23 -0.58 39.45 37.46
N LEU A 24 -0.07 38.36 36.88
CA LEU A 24 0.25 38.22 35.45
C LEU A 24 -0.99 38.06 34.57
N LEU A 25 -2.03 37.34 35.01
CA LEU A 25 -3.31 37.22 34.26
C LEU A 25 -3.88 38.59 33.83
N ASN A 26 -3.66 39.63 34.64
CA ASN A 26 -4.12 41.00 34.38
C ASN A 26 -3.14 41.86 33.53
N ARG A 27 -1.88 41.44 33.39
CA ARG A 27 -0.79 42.24 32.77
C ARG A 27 -0.29 41.70 31.44
N ALA A 28 -0.42 40.40 31.25
CA ALA A 28 -0.06 39.64 30.06
C ALA A 28 -1.29 38.90 29.52
N GLN A 29 -2.43 39.59 29.45
CA GLN A 29 -3.74 38.97 29.13
C GLN A 29 -3.75 38.40 27.70
N GLU A 30 -3.08 39.05 26.75
CA GLU A 30 -3.01 38.58 25.36
C GLU A 30 -2.18 37.30 25.24
N GLU A 31 -1.00 37.28 25.85
CA GLU A 31 -0.08 36.14 25.92
C GLU A 31 -0.71 34.96 26.68
N THR A 32 -1.41 35.25 27.78
CA THR A 32 -2.19 34.26 28.54
C THR A 32 -3.27 33.64 27.67
N ARG A 33 -4.06 34.46 26.97
CA ARG A 33 -5.17 34.01 26.13
C ARG A 33 -4.68 33.16 24.97
N GLU A 34 -3.53 33.47 24.39
CA GLU A 34 -2.89 32.64 23.36
C GLU A 34 -2.41 31.29 23.94
N LEU A 35 -1.70 31.31 25.08
CA LEU A 35 -1.31 30.09 25.81
C LEU A 35 -2.52 29.19 26.13
N LEU A 36 -3.59 29.78 26.66
CA LEU A 36 -4.82 29.05 27.00
C LEU A 36 -5.50 28.45 25.76
N SER A 37 -5.38 29.07 24.58
CA SER A 37 -5.92 28.57 23.31
C SER A 37 -5.02 27.53 22.61
N SER A 38 -3.72 27.51 22.93
CA SER A 38 -2.72 26.62 22.35
C SER A 38 -2.90 25.14 22.74
N SER A 39 -1.98 24.26 22.32
CA SER A 39 -1.89 22.86 22.76
C SER A 39 -0.84 22.60 23.87
N VAL A 40 -0.19 23.64 24.39
CA VAL A 40 0.93 23.56 25.36
C VAL A 40 0.45 23.16 26.78
N PRO A 41 1.12 22.25 27.51
CA PRO A 41 0.75 21.92 28.89
C PRO A 41 0.58 23.16 29.77
N LEU A 42 -0.45 23.16 30.61
CA LEU A 42 -0.71 24.24 31.57
C LEU A 42 -0.33 23.78 32.98
N SER A 43 0.14 24.69 33.83
CA SER A 43 0.29 24.42 35.27
C SER A 43 -1.07 24.42 35.95
N ASP A 44 -1.24 23.56 36.97
CA ASP A 44 -2.49 23.51 37.75
C ASP A 44 -2.79 24.87 38.39
N THR A 45 -1.77 25.60 38.87
CA THR A 45 -1.90 26.96 39.41
C THR A 45 -2.50 27.94 38.39
N LEU A 46 -2.09 27.88 37.12
CA LEU A 46 -2.66 28.72 36.07
C LEU A 46 -4.12 28.35 35.79
N VAL A 47 -4.44 27.06 35.72
CA VAL A 47 -5.82 26.58 35.52
C VAL A 47 -6.72 26.98 36.70
N ASP A 48 -6.22 26.84 37.93
CA ASP A 48 -6.90 27.22 39.16
C ASP A 48 -7.24 28.72 39.19
N GLU A 49 -6.26 29.59 38.90
CA GLU A 49 -6.47 31.04 38.95
C GLU A 49 -7.30 31.56 37.76
N VAL A 50 -7.22 30.94 36.57
CA VAL A 50 -8.13 31.26 35.44
C VAL A 50 -9.58 30.91 35.78
N ILE A 51 -9.83 29.75 36.38
CA ILE A 51 -11.17 29.35 36.85
C ILE A 51 -11.64 30.26 38.00
N ALA A 52 -10.75 30.66 38.92
CA ALA A 52 -11.08 31.54 40.03
C ALA A 52 -11.37 32.99 39.59
N ALA A 53 -10.66 33.51 38.59
CA ALA A 53 -10.83 34.86 38.06
C ALA A 53 -12.17 35.06 37.36
N LYS A 54 -12.76 34.00 36.80
CA LYS A 54 -14.03 34.03 36.04
C LYS A 54 -14.03 34.99 34.85
N ASP A 55 -12.86 35.26 34.27
CA ASP A 55 -12.74 36.08 33.06
C ASP A 55 -13.33 35.32 31.85
N PRO A 56 -14.34 35.88 31.15
CA PRO A 56 -15.05 35.17 30.08
C PRO A 56 -14.19 34.98 28.82
N GLU A 57 -13.15 35.78 28.59
CA GLU A 57 -12.24 35.60 27.46
C GLU A 57 -11.22 34.50 27.73
N LEU A 58 -10.61 34.49 28.92
CA LEU A 58 -9.66 33.46 29.33
C LEU A 58 -10.32 32.08 29.44
N LEU A 59 -11.54 32.01 30.01
CA LEU A 59 -12.30 30.76 30.06
C LEU A 59 -12.69 30.26 28.64
N ARG A 60 -13.07 31.17 27.72
CA ARG A 60 -13.38 30.81 26.33
C ARG A 60 -12.14 30.37 25.55
N ALA A 61 -11.00 31.01 25.78
CA ALA A 61 -9.70 30.60 25.23
C ALA A 61 -9.34 29.18 25.68
N LEU A 62 -9.42 28.92 26.99
CA LEU A 62 -9.21 27.59 27.55
C LEU A 62 -10.17 26.56 26.95
N ALA A 63 -11.48 26.85 26.92
CA ALA A 63 -12.50 25.97 26.33
C ALA A 63 -12.28 25.67 24.83
N SER A 64 -11.69 26.61 24.09
CA SER A 64 -11.42 26.49 22.66
C SER A 64 -10.16 25.68 22.35
N SER A 65 -9.27 25.48 23.32
CA SER A 65 -8.01 24.74 23.13
C SER A 65 -8.24 23.31 22.63
N ARG A 66 -7.33 22.80 21.79
CA ARG A 66 -7.44 21.45 21.23
C ARG A 66 -7.10 20.38 22.28
N THR A 67 -7.99 19.39 22.41
CA THR A 67 -7.84 18.19 23.25
C THR A 67 -6.93 17.15 22.58
N GLY A 68 -5.71 17.54 22.22
CA GLY A 68 -4.68 16.55 21.90
C GLY A 68 -4.28 15.78 23.17
N ASP A 69 -3.41 14.78 23.03
CA ASP A 69 -2.90 13.96 24.15
C ASP A 69 -1.99 14.73 25.14
N THR A 70 -2.04 16.07 25.14
CA THR A 70 -1.34 16.94 26.08
C THR A 70 -1.77 16.63 27.53
N PRO A 71 -0.84 16.19 28.41
CA PRO A 71 -1.13 15.97 29.82
C PRO A 71 -1.72 17.23 30.50
N GLY A 72 -2.56 17.03 31.52
CA GLY A 72 -3.19 18.11 32.29
C GLY A 72 -4.35 18.82 31.57
N ARG A 73 -4.22 19.16 30.27
CA ARG A 73 -5.27 19.94 29.55
C ARG A 73 -6.61 19.21 29.47
N ALA A 74 -6.61 17.88 29.34
CA ALA A 74 -7.85 17.10 29.41
C ALA A 74 -8.57 17.23 30.76
N ASP A 75 -7.84 17.30 31.89
CA ASP A 75 -8.46 17.52 33.20
C ASP A 75 -8.92 18.98 33.36
N ALA A 76 -8.13 19.96 32.95
CA ALA A 76 -8.53 21.37 32.94
C ALA A 76 -9.88 21.60 32.22
N LEU A 77 -10.09 20.93 31.08
CA LEU A 77 -11.34 21.00 30.33
C LEU A 77 -12.49 20.23 30.98
N LEU A 78 -12.21 19.10 31.65
CA LEU A 78 -13.22 18.40 32.47
C LEU A 78 -13.63 19.23 33.70
N ARG A 79 -12.69 19.94 34.32
CA ARG A 79 -12.94 20.90 35.40
C ARG A 79 -13.78 22.07 34.92
N LEU A 80 -13.50 22.61 33.72
CA LEU A 80 -14.27 23.68 33.10
C LEU A 80 -15.70 23.23 32.73
N ALA A 81 -15.86 22.03 32.17
CA ALA A 81 -17.17 21.46 31.85
C ALA A 81 -18.08 21.24 33.07
N ARG A 82 -17.49 20.90 34.24
CA ARG A 82 -18.22 20.77 35.51
C ARG A 82 -18.80 22.07 36.05
N LEU A 83 -18.38 23.24 35.55
CA LEU A 83 -18.97 24.53 35.94
C LEU A 83 -20.38 24.73 35.39
N GLY A 84 -20.78 23.99 34.34
CA GLY A 84 -22.10 24.14 33.71
C GLY A 84 -22.30 25.49 33.02
N ASP A 85 -21.25 26.18 32.58
CA ASP A 85 -21.37 27.48 31.93
C ASP A 85 -21.89 27.35 30.48
N PRO A 86 -23.11 27.87 30.16
CA PRO A 86 -23.67 27.77 28.81
C PRO A 86 -22.84 28.51 27.76
N ALA A 87 -22.10 29.55 28.13
CA ALA A 87 -21.25 30.32 27.19
C ALA A 87 -19.98 29.57 26.77
N LEU A 88 -19.60 28.50 27.50
CA LEU A 88 -18.45 27.64 27.21
C LEU A 88 -18.87 26.28 26.62
N ALA A 89 -20.10 25.85 26.89
CA ALA A 89 -20.58 24.51 26.62
C ALA A 89 -20.40 24.06 25.16
N ARG A 90 -20.65 24.94 24.18
CA ARG A 90 -20.49 24.61 22.75
C ARG A 90 -19.03 24.39 22.33
N ALA A 91 -18.09 25.18 22.84
CA ALA A 91 -16.65 25.01 22.60
C ALA A 91 -16.09 23.73 23.26
N LEU A 92 -16.61 23.40 24.44
CA LEU A 92 -16.29 22.17 25.18
C LEU A 92 -16.91 20.92 24.54
N PHE A 93 -18.07 21.05 23.89
CA PHE A 93 -18.75 19.94 23.24
C PHE A 93 -18.17 19.60 21.85
N GLY A 94 -17.76 20.61 21.07
CA GLY A 94 -16.94 20.40 19.86
C GLY A 94 -17.63 20.77 18.54
N ASP A 95 -17.91 22.06 18.34
CA ASP A 95 -18.58 22.59 17.16
C ASP A 95 -17.65 22.84 15.94
N ALA A 96 -16.54 23.55 16.12
CA ALA A 96 -15.70 24.02 14.99
C ALA A 96 -14.25 23.50 14.97
N SER A 97 -13.75 22.90 16.06
CA SER A 97 -12.32 22.60 16.26
C SER A 97 -11.92 21.14 16.06
N GLY A 98 -12.86 20.28 15.62
CA GLY A 98 -12.71 18.82 15.55
C GLY A 98 -13.36 18.07 16.72
N PRO A 99 -13.49 16.73 16.62
CA PRO A 99 -14.26 15.93 17.56
C PRO A 99 -13.66 15.91 18.97
N ARG A 100 -14.48 16.21 19.97
CA ARG A 100 -14.11 16.12 21.39
C ARG A 100 -14.26 14.70 21.93
N PRO A 101 -13.43 14.26 22.89
CA PRO A 101 -13.59 12.97 23.57
C PRO A 101 -15.00 12.81 24.16
N GLU A 102 -15.60 11.62 24.05
CA GLU A 102 -16.96 11.35 24.55
C GLU A 102 -17.10 11.70 26.04
N ARG A 103 -16.07 11.40 26.85
CA ARG A 103 -16.00 11.75 28.28
C ARG A 103 -16.18 13.25 28.54
N LEU A 104 -15.60 14.12 27.72
CA LEU A 104 -15.75 15.57 27.88
C LEU A 104 -17.18 16.01 27.55
N ARG A 105 -17.73 15.53 26.44
CA ARG A 105 -19.13 15.80 26.04
C ARG A 105 -20.15 15.32 27.06
N LEU A 106 -19.95 14.12 27.63
CA LEU A 106 -20.77 13.62 28.76
C LEU A 106 -20.64 14.54 29.98
N THR A 107 -19.44 15.02 30.31
CA THR A 107 -19.22 15.93 31.44
C THR A 107 -19.87 17.30 31.22
N VAL A 108 -19.95 17.80 29.98
CA VAL A 108 -20.71 19.02 29.64
C VAL A 108 -22.21 18.81 29.86
N CYS A 109 -22.77 17.67 29.42
CA CYS A 109 -24.18 17.33 29.68
C CYS A 109 -24.48 17.19 31.18
N GLU A 110 -23.61 16.51 31.93
CA GLU A 110 -23.77 16.32 33.38
C GLU A 110 -23.61 17.64 34.15
N GLY A 111 -22.67 18.51 33.75
CA GLY A 111 -22.48 19.83 34.33
C GLY A 111 -23.65 20.79 34.09
N ALA A 112 -24.33 20.67 32.95
CA ALA A 112 -25.50 21.49 32.62
C ALA A 112 -26.66 21.37 33.62
N ALA A 113 -26.74 20.26 34.38
CA ALA A 113 -27.78 20.08 35.39
C ALA A 113 -27.75 21.14 36.51
N ALA A 114 -26.59 21.75 36.78
CA ALA A 114 -26.42 22.79 37.79
C ALA A 114 -26.96 24.17 37.34
N THR A 115 -27.18 24.36 36.03
CA THR A 115 -27.52 25.65 35.40
C THR A 115 -28.63 25.50 34.36
N LYS A 116 -29.43 24.42 34.44
CA LYS A 116 -30.43 24.05 33.41
C LYS A 116 -31.47 25.14 33.12
N ASP A 117 -31.72 26.04 34.08
CA ASP A 117 -32.69 27.12 33.96
C ASP A 117 -32.08 28.41 33.36
N ASP A 118 -30.80 28.39 32.97
CA ASP A 118 -30.11 29.52 32.33
C ASP A 118 -30.53 29.66 30.85
N PRO A 119 -31.03 30.83 30.40
CA PRO A 119 -31.46 31.03 29.01
C PRO A 119 -30.31 30.92 27.98
N GLY A 120 -29.05 31.02 28.41
CA GLY A 120 -27.86 30.87 27.57
C GLY A 120 -27.78 29.52 26.85
N TRP A 121 -28.35 28.46 27.42
CA TRP A 121 -28.45 27.14 26.78
C TRP A 121 -29.25 27.16 25.47
N TRP A 122 -30.21 28.08 25.37
CA TRP A 122 -31.19 28.22 24.28
C TRP A 122 -30.95 29.44 23.39
N ALA A 123 -29.98 30.29 23.73
CA ALA A 123 -29.54 31.41 22.90
C ALA A 123 -29.12 30.93 21.48
N PRO A 124 -29.04 31.81 20.47
CA PRO A 124 -28.64 31.43 19.11
C PRO A 124 -27.32 30.65 19.04
N GLU A 125 -26.36 30.98 19.90
CA GLU A 125 -25.07 30.29 20.00
C GLU A 125 -25.03 29.16 21.05
N GLY A 126 -26.13 28.94 21.78
CA GLY A 126 -26.24 27.98 22.89
C GLY A 126 -26.19 26.52 22.45
N LEU A 127 -25.64 25.66 23.31
CA LEU A 127 -25.41 24.24 22.98
C LEU A 127 -26.70 23.49 22.61
N VAL A 128 -27.81 23.74 23.32
CA VAL A 128 -29.07 23.02 23.09
C VAL A 128 -29.66 23.41 21.74
N ARG A 129 -29.69 24.72 21.46
CA ARG A 129 -30.18 25.25 20.18
C ARG A 129 -29.39 24.71 18.99
N TRP A 130 -28.07 24.59 19.13
CA TRP A 130 -27.18 24.01 18.14
C TRP A 130 -27.42 22.50 17.94
N LEU A 131 -27.41 21.69 19.02
CA LEU A 131 -27.59 20.23 18.93
C LEU A 131 -28.95 19.81 18.34
N LEU A 132 -30.01 20.59 18.57
CA LEU A 132 -31.32 20.37 17.95
C LEU A 132 -31.33 20.53 16.41
N GLY A 133 -30.27 21.13 15.83
CA GLY A 133 -30.06 21.23 14.38
C GLY A 133 -29.09 20.18 13.81
N ILE A 134 -28.54 19.28 14.64
CA ILE A 134 -27.56 18.26 14.23
C ILE A 134 -28.26 16.91 14.02
N GLU A 135 -27.84 16.17 12.99
CA GLU A 135 -28.29 14.79 12.70
C GLU A 135 -27.18 13.72 12.89
N ASP A 136 -25.93 14.14 13.16
CA ASP A 136 -24.83 13.19 13.41
C ASP A 136 -24.97 12.52 14.79
N MET A 137 -25.32 11.23 14.75
CA MET A 137 -25.45 10.40 15.95
C MET A 137 -24.18 10.29 16.79
N HIS A 138 -22.99 10.44 16.21
CA HIS A 138 -21.75 10.46 17.00
C HIS A 138 -21.65 11.70 17.88
N LEU A 139 -22.16 12.85 17.44
CA LEU A 139 -22.24 14.08 18.24
C LEU A 139 -23.42 14.05 19.22
N LEU A 140 -24.56 13.51 18.81
CA LEU A 140 -25.79 13.48 19.60
C LEU A 140 -25.76 12.47 20.78
N LEU A 141 -25.08 11.33 20.66
CA LEU A 141 -25.12 10.26 21.67
C LEU A 141 -24.84 10.67 23.13
N PRO A 142 -23.88 11.56 23.45
CA PRO A 142 -23.67 12.07 24.81
C PRO A 142 -24.85 12.85 25.38
N ALA A 143 -25.64 13.51 24.53
CA ALA A 143 -26.79 14.31 24.93
C ALA A 143 -27.98 13.48 25.45
N LEU A 144 -27.92 12.15 25.38
CA LEU A 144 -28.80 11.27 26.15
C LEU A 144 -28.60 11.37 27.68
N ARG A 145 -27.55 12.06 28.16
CA ARG A 145 -27.35 12.43 29.57
C ARG A 145 -27.65 13.91 29.87
N SER A 146 -28.21 14.64 28.92
CA SER A 146 -28.61 16.04 29.06
C SER A 146 -29.71 16.22 30.11
N PRO A 147 -29.77 17.37 30.83
CA PRO A 147 -30.93 17.74 31.65
C PRO A 147 -32.10 18.31 30.82
N PHE A 148 -31.98 18.42 29.49
CA PHE A 148 -32.98 19.00 28.58
C PHE A 148 -33.81 17.90 27.88
N PRO A 149 -35.09 17.68 28.24
CA PRO A 149 -35.94 16.62 27.68
C PRO A 149 -36.15 16.71 26.16
N GLU A 150 -36.22 17.92 25.61
CA GLU A 150 -36.41 18.19 24.18
C GLU A 150 -35.21 17.70 23.38
N LEU A 151 -34.00 17.91 23.93
CA LEU A 151 -32.76 17.44 23.33
C LEU A 151 -32.68 15.91 23.39
N ILE A 152 -33.02 15.29 24.51
CA ILE A 152 -33.09 13.81 24.60
C ILE A 152 -34.07 13.26 23.55
N THR A 153 -35.25 13.86 23.43
CA THR A 153 -36.28 13.52 22.44
C THR A 153 -35.74 13.62 21.01
N HIS A 154 -34.96 14.67 20.70
CA HIS A 154 -34.30 14.82 19.40
C HIS A 154 -33.28 13.72 19.12
N VAL A 155 -32.40 13.40 20.07
CA VAL A 155 -31.42 12.30 19.91
C VAL A 155 -32.11 10.96 19.68
N LEU A 156 -33.21 10.70 20.39
CA LEU A 156 -34.01 9.50 20.20
C LEU A 156 -34.67 9.46 18.81
N ARG A 157 -35.21 10.59 18.33
CA ARG A 157 -35.83 10.71 17.00
C ARG A 157 -34.84 10.48 15.86
N VAL A 158 -33.64 11.06 15.93
CA VAL A 158 -32.58 10.88 14.92
C VAL A 158 -31.97 9.47 15.00
N GLY A 159 -31.83 8.93 16.22
CA GLY A 159 -31.25 7.61 16.46
C GLY A 159 -32.18 6.44 16.13
N GLY A 160 -33.49 6.60 16.36
CA GLY A 160 -34.53 5.62 16.05
C GLY A 160 -34.20 4.19 16.49
N ASP A 161 -34.29 3.27 15.54
CA ASP A 161 -34.00 1.83 15.68
C ASP A 161 -32.50 1.52 15.82
N LYS A 162 -31.61 2.41 15.37
CA LYS A 162 -30.14 2.27 15.49
C LYS A 162 -29.68 2.30 16.95
N LEU A 163 -30.48 2.90 17.84
CA LEU A 163 -30.23 2.94 19.28
C LEU A 163 -30.74 1.65 19.97
N LYS A 164 -29.84 0.95 20.67
CA LYS A 164 -30.19 -0.26 21.44
C LYS A 164 -31.22 0.08 22.53
N PRO A 165 -32.18 -0.82 22.87
CA PRO A 165 -33.23 -0.56 23.87
C PRO A 165 -32.73 -0.07 25.23
N ARG A 166 -31.53 -0.49 25.68
CA ARG A 166 -30.92 0.03 26.92
C ARG A 166 -30.61 1.54 26.87
N LYS A 167 -30.28 2.10 25.70
CA LYS A 167 -30.08 3.55 25.53
C LYS A 167 -31.41 4.30 25.56
N HIS A 168 -32.46 3.74 24.94
CA HIS A 168 -33.84 4.25 25.05
C HIS A 168 -34.32 4.31 26.51
N LEU A 169 -34.21 3.20 27.26
CA LEU A 169 -34.62 3.18 28.68
C LEU A 169 -33.81 4.14 29.57
N ALA A 170 -32.49 4.27 29.31
CA ALA A 170 -31.67 5.25 30.01
C ALA A 170 -32.08 6.71 29.70
N ALA A 171 -32.50 6.97 28.46
CA ALA A 171 -33.03 8.26 28.03
C ALA A 171 -34.37 8.58 28.70
N CYS A 172 -35.30 7.61 28.76
CA CYS A 172 -36.56 7.72 29.51
C CYS A 172 -36.31 8.12 30.98
N ARG A 173 -35.28 7.56 31.63
CA ARG A 173 -34.96 7.91 33.02
C ARG A 173 -34.49 9.36 33.16
N GLN A 174 -33.71 9.87 32.21
CA GLN A 174 -33.28 11.28 32.25
C GLN A 174 -34.42 12.25 31.94
N VAL A 175 -35.32 11.91 31.02
CA VAL A 175 -36.55 12.69 30.80
C VAL A 175 -37.41 12.73 32.06
N LEU A 176 -37.59 11.59 32.74
CA LEU A 176 -38.31 11.54 34.01
C LEU A 176 -37.64 12.39 35.11
N ALA A 177 -36.31 12.29 35.25
CA ALA A 177 -35.57 13.00 36.29
C ALA A 177 -35.58 14.53 36.12
N HIS A 178 -35.67 15.03 34.89
CA HIS A 178 -35.55 16.46 34.60
C HIS A 178 -36.84 17.15 34.10
N GLY A 179 -37.71 16.42 33.40
CA GLY A 179 -39.02 16.89 32.90
C GLY A 179 -40.24 16.26 33.59
N GLY A 180 -40.03 15.30 34.50
CA GLY A 180 -41.12 14.65 35.25
C GLY A 180 -41.93 13.62 34.44
N PRO A 181 -43.01 13.08 35.04
CA PRO A 181 -43.82 12.02 34.42
C PRO A 181 -44.64 12.50 33.22
N GLU A 182 -44.95 13.81 33.13
CA GLU A 182 -45.66 14.41 32.01
C GLU A 182 -44.82 14.38 30.73
N ALA A 183 -43.58 14.89 30.78
CA ALA A 183 -42.64 14.83 29.66
C ALA A 183 -42.28 13.39 29.25
N LEU A 184 -42.22 12.46 30.22
CA LEU A 184 -42.04 11.03 29.92
C LEU A 184 -43.25 10.45 29.18
N GLY A 185 -44.47 10.86 29.56
CA GLY A 185 -45.71 10.46 28.90
C GLY A 185 -45.78 10.99 27.46
N GLU A 186 -45.49 12.26 27.25
CA GLU A 186 -45.42 12.87 25.90
C GLU A 186 -44.39 12.17 25.00
N LEU A 187 -43.23 11.77 25.54
CA LEU A 187 -42.23 11.00 24.82
C LEU A 187 -42.72 9.59 24.46
N ALA A 188 -43.49 8.94 25.33
CA ALA A 188 -44.02 7.59 25.11
C ALA A 188 -45.07 7.50 24.00
N GLU A 189 -45.79 8.60 23.76
CA GLU A 189 -46.84 8.70 22.73
C GLU A 189 -46.32 9.22 21.37
N GLN A 190 -45.06 9.69 21.27
CA GLN A 190 -44.46 10.09 19.99
C GLN A 190 -44.10 8.87 19.10
N PRO A 191 -44.75 8.68 17.94
CA PRO A 191 -44.51 7.51 17.09
C PRO A 191 -43.06 7.47 16.56
N GLY A 192 -42.41 6.32 16.67
CA GLY A 192 -41.08 6.07 16.12
C GLY A 192 -39.90 6.70 16.90
N VAL A 193 -40.15 7.49 17.94
CA VAL A 193 -39.08 8.09 18.77
C VAL A 193 -38.52 7.07 19.77
N LEU A 194 -39.40 6.34 20.46
CA LEU A 194 -39.01 5.21 21.31
C LEU A 194 -39.19 3.86 20.60
N CYS A 195 -38.29 2.91 20.87
CA CYS A 195 -38.55 1.52 20.52
C CYS A 195 -39.74 0.99 21.34
N HIS A 196 -40.52 0.07 20.76
CA HIS A 196 -41.77 -0.43 21.35
C HIS A 196 -41.64 -0.78 22.84
N THR A 197 -40.61 -1.55 23.20
CA THR A 197 -40.28 -1.94 24.58
C THR A 197 -40.05 -0.76 25.52
N ALA A 198 -39.38 0.31 25.07
CA ALA A 198 -39.13 1.49 25.88
C ALA A 198 -40.36 2.40 26.00
N ALA A 199 -41.20 2.46 24.96
CA ALA A 199 -42.48 3.18 24.99
C ALA A 199 -43.48 2.52 25.96
N GLU A 200 -43.54 1.19 26.00
CA GLU A 200 -44.33 0.46 27.00
C GLU A 200 -43.80 0.65 28.42
N ALA A 201 -42.47 0.58 28.61
CA ALA A 201 -41.84 0.85 29.89
C ALA A 201 -42.11 2.28 30.41
N ALA A 202 -42.09 3.27 29.51
CA ALA A 202 -42.40 4.66 29.82
C ALA A 202 -43.89 4.83 30.20
N ARG A 203 -44.83 4.30 29.40
CA ARG A 203 -46.27 4.29 29.73
C ARG A 203 -46.54 3.63 31.08
N TRP A 204 -45.91 2.49 31.35
CA TRP A 204 -46.08 1.77 32.62
C TRP A 204 -45.52 2.57 33.81
N ALA A 205 -44.36 3.21 33.64
CA ALA A 205 -43.81 4.10 34.67
C ALA A 205 -44.72 5.30 34.94
N CYS A 206 -45.25 5.98 33.91
CA CYS A 206 -46.20 7.09 34.07
C CYS A 206 -47.53 6.69 34.74
N ALA A 207 -47.91 5.41 34.69
CA ALA A 207 -49.10 4.87 35.36
C ALA A 207 -48.83 4.33 36.78
N SER A 208 -47.59 4.42 37.27
CA SER A 208 -47.18 3.98 38.61
C SER A 208 -47.21 5.14 39.61
N ASP A 209 -47.54 4.83 40.87
CA ASP A 209 -47.44 5.80 41.98
C ASP A 209 -45.98 6.24 42.24
N ASP A 210 -45.00 5.42 41.83
CA ASP A 210 -43.57 5.76 41.76
C ASP A 210 -43.03 5.43 40.36
N PRO A 211 -42.97 6.43 39.46
CA PRO A 211 -42.45 6.25 38.11
C PRO A 211 -40.95 5.92 38.03
N GLU A 212 -40.12 6.39 38.98
CA GLU A 212 -38.67 6.11 38.91
C GLU A 212 -38.37 4.67 39.34
N SER A 213 -38.95 4.22 40.45
CA SER A 213 -38.80 2.82 40.88
C SER A 213 -39.32 1.86 39.82
N ALA A 214 -40.47 2.15 39.20
CA ALA A 214 -41.01 1.38 38.09
C ALA A 214 -39.99 1.30 36.93
N LEU A 215 -39.55 2.43 36.38
CA LEU A 215 -38.62 2.41 35.25
C LEU A 215 -37.29 1.72 35.58
N LEU A 216 -36.80 1.83 36.82
CA LEU A 216 -35.63 1.10 37.31
C LEU A 216 -35.84 -0.42 37.37
N GLU A 217 -37.03 -0.91 37.70
CA GLU A 217 -37.34 -2.35 37.65
C GLU A 217 -37.25 -2.89 36.22
N VAL A 218 -37.79 -2.18 35.22
CA VAL A 218 -37.69 -2.60 33.81
C VAL A 218 -36.24 -2.60 33.32
N ILE A 219 -35.44 -1.60 33.71
CA ILE A 219 -34.01 -1.52 33.38
C ILE A 219 -33.25 -2.72 33.99
N ARG A 220 -33.54 -3.09 35.25
CA ARG A 220 -32.93 -4.27 35.92
C ARG A 220 -33.42 -5.58 35.30
N GLY A 221 -34.68 -5.66 34.91
CA GLY A 221 -35.33 -6.82 34.27
C GLY A 221 -34.94 -7.06 32.81
N GLY A 222 -33.98 -6.32 32.26
CA GLY A 222 -33.50 -6.49 30.88
C GLY A 222 -34.44 -5.91 29.81
N GLY A 223 -35.45 -5.14 30.20
CA GLY A 223 -36.37 -4.45 29.29
C GLY A 223 -37.79 -5.00 29.25
N GLN A 224 -38.10 -6.15 29.86
CA GLN A 224 -39.48 -6.66 29.87
C GLN A 224 -40.29 -6.07 31.05
N PRO A 225 -41.39 -5.33 30.80
CA PRO A 225 -42.33 -5.01 31.86
C PRO A 225 -43.01 -6.30 32.34
N ARG A 226 -43.08 -6.52 33.65
CA ARG A 226 -43.81 -7.66 34.22
C ARG A 226 -45.30 -7.48 33.96
N ALA A 227 -45.95 -8.50 33.42
CA ALA A 227 -47.39 -8.51 33.20
C ALA A 227 -48.14 -8.26 34.52
N VAL A 228 -48.93 -7.18 34.57
CA VAL A 228 -49.80 -6.87 35.71
C VAL A 228 -50.92 -7.90 35.77
N PRO A 229 -51.20 -8.53 36.93
CA PRO A 229 -52.30 -9.48 37.06
C PRO A 229 -53.66 -8.74 36.98
N THR A 230 -54.41 -8.97 35.91
CA THR A 230 -55.76 -8.43 35.71
C THR A 230 -56.77 -9.11 36.66
N GLY A 231 -56.93 -8.55 37.85
CA GLY A 231 -57.93 -8.94 38.85
C GLY A 231 -59.31 -8.32 38.61
N GLN A 232 -60.38 -9.07 38.89
CA GLN A 232 -61.74 -8.77 38.45
C GLN A 232 -62.56 -7.82 39.37
N ALA A 233 -63.41 -7.03 38.71
CA ALA A 233 -64.80 -6.70 39.05
C ALA A 233 -65.18 -6.07 40.41
N ARG A 234 -65.83 -4.89 40.31
CA ARG A 234 -67.11 -4.62 40.99
C ARG A 234 -68.09 -3.92 40.03
N GLN A 235 -69.17 -4.62 39.66
CA GLN A 235 -70.38 -4.00 39.11
C GLN A 235 -71.36 -3.71 40.25
N GLY A 236 -72.09 -2.60 40.13
CA GLY A 236 -73.30 -2.28 40.89
C GLY A 236 -74.03 -1.16 40.16
N GLY A 237 -75.14 -1.48 39.50
CA GLY A 237 -75.84 -0.55 38.61
C GLY A 237 -77.20 -0.11 39.14
N SER A 238 -77.87 0.80 38.43
CA SER A 238 -79.32 1.01 38.47
C SER A 238 -79.80 1.81 37.26
N SER A 239 -81.00 1.46 36.74
CA SER A 239 -82.00 2.29 36.02
C SER A 239 -81.55 3.35 34.99
N GLY A 240 -82.06 3.44 33.77
CA GLY A 240 -83.27 2.84 33.17
C GLY A 240 -84.21 3.93 32.64
N GLY A 241 -84.48 3.97 31.33
CA GLY A 241 -85.38 4.94 30.70
C GLY A 241 -85.39 4.93 29.15
N ARG A 242 -86.56 4.66 28.57
CA ARG A 242 -87.02 4.79 27.16
C ARG A 242 -88.49 5.29 27.26
N PRO A 243 -89.20 5.78 26.22
CA PRO A 243 -88.90 6.03 24.79
C PRO A 243 -89.03 7.55 24.45
N GLU A 244 -89.20 8.09 23.22
CA GLU A 244 -89.90 7.65 21.99
C GLU A 244 -89.49 8.52 20.75
N GLU A 245 -90.00 8.19 19.56
CA GLU A 245 -89.83 8.85 18.23
C GLU A 245 -90.60 10.22 18.11
N PRO A 246 -90.64 11.00 16.98
CA PRO A 246 -90.30 10.67 15.57
C PRO A 246 -89.69 11.78 14.64
N ASP A 247 -89.56 11.41 13.35
CA ASP A 247 -89.78 12.18 12.11
C ASP A 247 -88.73 13.09 11.40
N LEU A 248 -88.25 12.55 10.27
CA LEU A 248 -88.37 13.04 8.87
C LEU A 248 -87.66 14.33 8.34
N ALA A 249 -86.71 14.05 7.41
CA ALA A 249 -86.72 14.41 5.98
C ALA A 249 -85.85 15.58 5.41
N ASP A 250 -85.39 15.31 4.17
CA ASP A 250 -84.69 16.14 3.16
C ASP A 250 -83.36 16.84 3.50
N GLY A 251 -82.39 16.95 2.57
CA GLY A 251 -82.34 16.42 1.20
C GLY A 251 -81.19 17.06 0.37
N GLY A 252 -80.86 16.49 -0.79
CA GLY A 252 -80.04 17.15 -1.81
C GLY A 252 -78.63 16.58 -2.08
N ALA A 253 -78.37 16.25 -3.35
CA ALA A 253 -77.06 15.89 -3.90
C ALA A 253 -76.88 16.59 -5.30
N PRO A 254 -75.84 16.27 -6.10
CA PRO A 254 -74.82 17.21 -6.62
C PRO A 254 -75.14 17.81 -8.02
N PRO A 255 -74.20 18.46 -8.74
CA PRO A 255 -73.42 17.70 -9.76
C PRO A 255 -72.00 18.26 -10.12
N ARG A 256 -71.49 17.81 -11.29
CA ARG A 256 -70.12 17.84 -11.88
C ARG A 256 -69.84 18.99 -12.89
N ALA A 257 -68.63 18.95 -13.47
CA ALA A 257 -68.16 19.50 -14.78
C ALA A 257 -67.51 20.91 -14.73
N ALA A 258 -66.58 21.34 -15.60
CA ALA A 258 -65.89 20.76 -16.79
C ALA A 258 -64.45 21.37 -16.91
N GLU A 259 -63.47 20.84 -17.67
CA GLU A 259 -63.00 21.29 -19.05
C GLU A 259 -62.51 22.77 -19.10
N ASP A 260 -61.42 23.23 -19.75
CA ASP A 260 -60.49 22.80 -20.83
C ASP A 260 -59.05 23.30 -20.52
N ALA A 261 -57.88 22.83 -21.01
CA ALA A 261 -57.40 22.38 -22.34
C ALA A 261 -57.13 23.50 -23.38
N VAL A 262 -55.85 23.82 -23.67
CA VAL A 262 -55.34 24.33 -24.98
C VAL A 262 -53.89 23.87 -25.19
N GLU A 263 -53.54 23.53 -26.44
CA GLU A 263 -52.29 22.93 -26.92
C GLU A 263 -51.56 23.84 -27.94
N HIS A 264 -50.48 23.35 -28.57
CA HIS A 264 -49.77 23.86 -29.78
C HIS A 264 -48.71 24.98 -29.60
N ALA A 265 -47.66 25.09 -30.43
CA ALA A 265 -47.00 24.13 -31.36
C ALA A 265 -45.62 24.66 -31.82
N ALA A 266 -44.88 23.82 -32.56
CA ALA A 266 -43.51 23.99 -33.07
C ALA A 266 -43.25 25.12 -34.10
N GLY A 267 -41.95 25.42 -34.35
CA GLY A 267 -41.45 25.71 -35.72
C GLY A 267 -40.33 26.75 -35.92
N GLY A 268 -39.26 26.37 -36.67
CA GLY A 268 -38.31 27.28 -37.37
C GLY A 268 -37.05 27.70 -36.57
N ALA A 269 -35.77 27.53 -36.96
CA ALA A 269 -35.01 27.30 -38.21
C ALA A 269 -34.28 28.55 -38.79
N ALA A 270 -32.95 28.61 -38.60
CA ALA A 270 -31.89 29.25 -39.44
C ALA A 270 -30.54 29.24 -38.69
N GLU A 271 -29.35 29.49 -39.25
CA GLU A 271 -28.64 28.98 -40.45
C GLU A 271 -27.18 29.53 -40.37
N ARG A 272 -26.18 28.84 -40.99
CA ARG A 272 -24.76 29.25 -41.21
C ARG A 272 -23.79 29.11 -40.01
N ALA A 273 -22.49 28.79 -40.20
CA ALA A 273 -21.79 28.08 -41.29
C ALA A 273 -20.34 27.71 -40.88
N ALA A 274 -19.85 26.57 -41.39
CA ALA A 274 -18.44 26.19 -41.66
C ALA A 274 -17.38 26.17 -40.53
N GLY A 275 -16.60 25.06 -40.46
CA GLY A 275 -15.29 25.07 -39.76
C GLY A 275 -14.71 23.74 -39.26
N SER A 276 -14.34 22.83 -40.16
CA SER A 276 -13.27 21.80 -39.98
C SER A 276 -13.30 20.79 -38.81
N ALA A 277 -13.48 19.52 -39.17
CA ALA A 277 -12.84 18.34 -38.52
C ALA A 277 -11.54 17.99 -39.32
N PRO A 278 -10.67 17.02 -38.96
CA PRO A 278 -10.94 15.82 -38.16
C PRO A 278 -9.88 15.42 -37.10
N GLU A 279 -10.20 14.34 -36.37
CA GLU A 279 -9.31 13.32 -35.77
C GLU A 279 -8.17 13.74 -34.79
N GLY A 280 -7.95 13.07 -33.66
CA GLY A 280 -8.66 11.92 -33.09
C GLY A 280 -8.10 11.63 -31.68
N ALA A 281 -8.98 11.23 -30.76
CA ALA A 281 -8.61 11.07 -29.35
C ALA A 281 -8.24 9.61 -28.99
N SER A 282 -7.11 9.46 -28.30
CA SER A 282 -6.78 8.38 -27.37
C SER A 282 -5.75 8.97 -26.39
N GLY A 283 -5.82 8.75 -25.09
CA GLY A 283 -6.60 7.75 -24.37
C GLY A 283 -5.73 7.11 -23.30
N SER A 284 -5.08 7.93 -22.48
CA SER A 284 -4.09 7.48 -21.50
C SER A 284 -4.79 7.00 -20.22
N ALA A 285 -4.74 5.70 -19.98
CA ALA A 285 -4.97 5.11 -18.65
C ALA A 285 -3.61 4.96 -17.93
N PRO A 286 -3.56 5.05 -16.59
CA PRO A 286 -2.32 4.89 -15.84
C PRO A 286 -1.94 3.41 -15.69
N GLU A 287 -0.66 3.10 -15.82
CA GLU A 287 -0.09 1.83 -15.36
C GLU A 287 0.02 1.86 -13.82
N SER A 288 -0.40 0.77 -13.17
CA SER A 288 -0.40 0.63 -11.71
C SER A 288 0.75 -0.24 -11.23
N ASP A 289 1.40 0.18 -10.16
CA ASP A 289 2.52 -0.52 -9.53
C ASP A 289 2.18 -1.94 -9.06
N ALA A 290 3.16 -2.83 -9.13
CA ALA A 290 3.10 -4.19 -8.59
C ALA A 290 4.48 -4.64 -8.05
N GLU A 291 5.00 -3.90 -7.07
CA GLU A 291 6.05 -4.42 -6.19
C GLU A 291 5.44 -5.18 -5.01
N HIS A 292 6.10 -6.30 -4.64
CA HIS A 292 6.04 -7.09 -3.40
C HIS A 292 5.68 -8.57 -3.59
N ALA A 293 6.70 -9.44 -3.59
CA ALA A 293 6.74 -10.71 -2.83
C ALA A 293 8.04 -11.50 -3.07
N ALA A 294 9.11 -11.23 -2.32
CA ALA A 294 10.18 -12.19 -2.04
C ALA A 294 11.04 -11.69 -0.86
N GLY A 295 10.91 -12.31 0.31
CA GLY A 295 11.76 -12.03 1.46
C GLY A 295 11.81 -13.22 2.41
N SER A 296 12.97 -13.42 3.05
CA SER A 296 13.30 -14.47 4.02
C SER A 296 13.73 -15.85 3.46
N ALA A 297 15.05 -16.05 3.35
CA ALA A 297 15.72 -17.34 3.60
C ALA A 297 17.23 -17.14 3.89
N ALA A 298 17.56 -17.07 5.18
CA ALA A 298 18.90 -17.14 5.78
C ALA A 298 18.74 -17.52 7.27
N GLU A 299 19.64 -18.21 7.97
CA GLU A 299 20.93 -18.84 7.62
C GLU A 299 20.88 -20.34 8.05
N GLY A 300 21.88 -21.20 7.88
CA GLY A 300 23.28 -21.10 7.41
C GLY A 300 23.96 -22.48 7.57
N ALA A 301 25.24 -22.62 7.23
CA ALA A 301 25.97 -23.89 7.34
C ALA A 301 27.22 -23.76 8.24
N ALA A 302 27.43 -24.69 9.18
CA ALA A 302 28.77 -24.98 9.71
C ALA A 302 28.87 -26.32 10.49
N GLU A 303 29.74 -27.18 9.98
CA GLU A 303 30.76 -27.97 10.71
C GLU A 303 30.43 -29.18 11.61
N SER A 304 31.48 -29.98 11.76
CA SER A 304 31.51 -31.39 12.18
C SER A 304 31.94 -31.60 13.63
N GLY A 305 31.43 -32.66 14.27
CA GLY A 305 31.95 -33.12 15.56
C GLY A 305 31.59 -34.59 15.85
N ALA A 306 32.54 -35.50 15.69
CA ALA A 306 32.29 -36.93 15.84
C ALA A 306 32.15 -37.38 17.31
N LYS A 307 31.18 -38.26 17.57
CA LYS A 307 31.27 -39.38 18.54
C LYS A 307 30.04 -40.28 18.42
N GLY A 308 30.25 -41.54 18.05
CA GLY A 308 29.20 -42.56 18.12
C GLY A 308 29.64 -43.72 19.01
N THR A 309 28.73 -44.18 19.87
CA THR A 309 28.52 -45.61 20.18
C THR A 309 27.25 -45.83 21.00
N THR A 310 26.55 -46.93 20.73
CA THR A 310 25.61 -47.68 21.64
C THR A 310 24.41 -46.90 22.21
N THR A 311 23.16 -47.34 22.10
CA THR A 311 22.65 -48.69 22.40
C THR A 311 21.28 -48.95 21.74
N SER A 312 20.96 -50.23 21.53
CA SER A 312 19.68 -50.76 21.03
C SER A 312 18.43 -50.37 21.86
N ALA A 313 17.32 -50.03 21.20
CA ALA A 313 15.96 -50.27 21.69
C ALA A 313 14.94 -50.29 20.52
N ILE A 314 14.02 -51.25 20.55
CA ILE A 314 12.93 -51.44 19.57
C ILE A 314 11.73 -50.56 19.96
N PRO A 315 11.11 -49.79 19.03
CA PRO A 315 9.81 -49.17 19.28
C PRO A 315 8.67 -50.13 18.89
N LEU A 316 7.77 -50.41 19.84
CA LEU A 316 6.47 -51.05 19.57
C LEU A 316 5.50 -50.07 18.86
N PRO A 317 4.47 -50.57 18.15
CA PRO A 317 3.47 -49.72 17.49
C PRO A 317 2.58 -48.97 18.50
N PRO A 318 2.06 -47.78 18.13
CA PRO A 318 1.17 -46.99 18.98
C PRO A 318 -0.20 -47.66 19.17
N ALA A 319 -0.74 -47.56 20.38
CA ALA A 319 -2.06 -48.07 20.75
C ALA A 319 -3.20 -47.22 20.13
N PRO A 320 -4.38 -47.81 19.86
CA PRO A 320 -5.52 -47.09 19.29
C PRO A 320 -6.14 -46.11 20.29
N ALA A 321 -6.63 -44.97 19.78
CA ALA A 321 -7.34 -43.97 20.56
C ALA A 321 -8.69 -44.49 21.10
N PRO A 322 -9.12 -44.10 22.31
CA PRO A 322 -10.38 -44.54 22.89
C PRO A 322 -11.59 -43.89 22.21
N ALA A 323 -12.65 -44.67 22.01
CA ALA A 323 -13.94 -44.16 21.56
C ALA A 323 -14.58 -43.24 22.63
N PRO A 324 -15.30 -42.17 22.23
CA PRO A 324 -15.96 -41.28 23.18
C PRO A 324 -17.15 -41.98 23.85
N VAL A 325 -17.20 -41.85 25.18
CA VAL A 325 -18.25 -42.41 26.04
C VAL A 325 -19.54 -41.57 25.90
N ALA A 326 -20.68 -42.25 25.88
CA ALA A 326 -22.00 -41.61 25.78
C ALA A 326 -22.56 -41.15 27.15
N ALA A 327 -23.48 -40.19 27.06
CA ALA A 327 -24.47 -39.75 28.07
C ALA A 327 -24.03 -38.79 29.20
N ALA A 328 -24.60 -37.58 29.17
CA ALA A 328 -25.36 -37.01 30.30
C ALA A 328 -26.31 -35.88 29.86
N ALA A 329 -27.62 -36.14 30.00
CA ALA A 329 -28.75 -35.22 30.19
C ALA A 329 -28.65 -33.73 29.76
N GLU A 330 -29.27 -33.38 28.63
CA GLU A 330 -29.72 -32.01 28.36
C GLU A 330 -31.14 -31.75 28.91
N THR A 331 -31.35 -30.54 29.42
CA THR A 331 -32.65 -30.05 29.89
C THR A 331 -33.60 -29.80 28.73
N GLY A 332 -34.80 -30.39 28.79
CA GLY A 332 -35.80 -30.33 27.72
C GLY A 332 -36.22 -28.91 27.35
N THR A 333 -35.71 -28.43 26.22
CA THR A 333 -36.31 -27.35 25.43
C THR A 333 -37.01 -28.01 24.24
N ALA A 334 -38.26 -27.63 23.95
CA ALA A 334 -39.02 -28.28 22.89
C ALA A 334 -38.32 -28.13 21.53
N PRO A 335 -38.26 -29.19 20.69
CA PRO A 335 -37.64 -29.09 19.39
C PRO A 335 -38.40 -28.08 18.53
N ALA A 336 -37.68 -27.14 17.92
CA ALA A 336 -38.24 -26.29 16.87
C ALA A 336 -38.83 -27.17 15.76
N PRO A 337 -39.97 -26.78 15.14
CA PRO A 337 -40.60 -27.59 14.11
C PRO A 337 -39.60 -27.86 12.98
N ALA A 338 -39.49 -29.12 12.57
CA ALA A 338 -38.61 -29.53 11.49
C ALA A 338 -39.01 -28.77 10.21
N ARG A 339 -38.21 -27.77 9.83
CA ARG A 339 -38.42 -26.94 8.64
C ARG A 339 -38.53 -27.85 7.42
N SER A 340 -39.58 -27.69 6.61
CA SER A 340 -39.69 -28.52 5.42
C SER A 340 -38.66 -28.08 4.38
N ALA A 341 -38.20 -29.04 3.56
CA ALA A 341 -37.32 -28.74 2.44
C ALA A 341 -37.97 -27.77 1.42
N VAL A 342 -39.30 -27.65 1.40
CA VAL A 342 -40.00 -26.67 0.57
C VAL A 342 -39.80 -25.26 1.14
N ASP A 343 -40.00 -25.09 2.45
CA ASP A 343 -39.84 -23.79 3.12
C ASP A 343 -38.41 -23.27 2.99
N VAL A 344 -37.41 -24.12 3.25
CA VAL A 344 -35.98 -23.76 3.11
C VAL A 344 -35.63 -23.40 1.66
N THR A 345 -36.19 -24.09 0.68
CA THR A 345 -35.95 -23.75 -0.73
C THR A 345 -36.60 -22.42 -1.11
N LEU A 346 -37.79 -22.12 -0.59
CA LEU A 346 -38.46 -20.83 -0.79
C LEU A 346 -37.73 -19.67 -0.09
N GLU A 347 -37.21 -19.88 1.12
CA GLU A 347 -36.34 -18.92 1.81
C GLU A 347 -35.09 -18.59 0.98
N VAL A 348 -34.43 -19.61 0.41
CA VAL A 348 -33.25 -19.43 -0.47
C VAL A 348 -33.62 -18.68 -1.76
N ILE A 349 -34.76 -18.98 -2.39
CA ILE A 349 -35.25 -18.24 -3.57
C ILE A 349 -35.52 -16.77 -3.22
N GLY A 350 -36.15 -16.50 -2.07
CA GLY A 350 -36.39 -15.15 -1.57
C GLY A 350 -35.10 -14.38 -1.35
N ALA A 351 -34.14 -14.96 -0.61
CA ALA A 351 -32.85 -14.35 -0.33
C ALA A 351 -32.05 -14.03 -1.60
N ILE A 352 -32.06 -14.93 -2.60
CA ILE A 352 -31.43 -14.72 -3.91
C ILE A 352 -32.04 -13.52 -4.65
N ARG A 353 -33.37 -13.35 -4.59
CA ARG A 353 -34.09 -12.25 -5.28
C ARG A 353 -33.97 -10.92 -4.54
N GLU A 354 -34.04 -10.91 -3.22
CA GLU A 354 -33.87 -9.71 -2.40
C GLU A 354 -32.45 -9.15 -2.45
N ARG A 355 -31.43 -10.00 -2.59
CA ARG A 355 -30.01 -9.62 -2.52
C ARG A 355 -29.19 -10.23 -3.65
N PRO A 356 -29.42 -9.83 -4.93
CA PRO A 356 -28.84 -10.49 -6.09
C PRO A 356 -27.30 -10.44 -6.19
N HIS A 357 -26.63 -9.64 -5.36
CA HIS A 357 -25.17 -9.53 -5.30
C HIS A 357 -24.54 -10.17 -4.05
N VAL A 358 -25.34 -10.65 -3.10
CA VAL A 358 -24.86 -11.30 -1.87
C VAL A 358 -24.82 -12.80 -2.10
N VAL A 359 -23.81 -13.47 -1.56
CA VAL A 359 -23.74 -14.94 -1.55
C VAL A 359 -24.83 -15.46 -0.60
N PRO A 360 -25.85 -16.21 -1.07
CA PRO A 360 -26.84 -16.79 -0.16
C PRO A 360 -26.18 -17.88 0.70
N GLU A 361 -26.54 -17.93 1.97
CA GLU A 361 -26.22 -19.07 2.82
C GLU A 361 -27.01 -20.29 2.32
N LEU A 362 -26.30 -21.31 1.82
CA LEU A 362 -26.91 -22.56 1.38
C LEU A 362 -26.88 -23.60 2.52
N PRO A 363 -27.90 -24.46 2.64
CA PRO A 363 -27.89 -25.61 3.55
C PRO A 363 -26.66 -26.50 3.37
N ALA A 364 -26.29 -27.25 4.41
CA ALA A 364 -25.16 -28.18 4.33
C ALA A 364 -25.39 -29.29 3.28
N PRO A 365 -24.32 -29.82 2.66
CA PRO A 365 -24.38 -30.94 1.73
C PRO A 365 -25.03 -32.19 2.34
N GLY A 366 -25.73 -32.97 1.53
CA GLY A 366 -26.44 -34.18 1.94
C GLY A 366 -27.72 -33.95 2.75
N SER A 367 -28.07 -32.69 3.08
CA SER A 367 -29.23 -32.37 3.93
C SER A 367 -30.60 -32.67 3.29
N GLY A 368 -30.68 -32.73 1.96
CA GLY A 368 -31.95 -32.93 1.22
C GLY A 368 -32.94 -31.75 1.32
N LEU A 369 -32.52 -30.65 1.95
CA LEU A 369 -33.32 -29.45 2.20
C LEU A 369 -33.47 -28.56 0.97
N LEU A 370 -32.55 -28.61 0.00
CA LEU A 370 -32.69 -27.93 -1.28
C LEU A 370 -33.48 -28.79 -2.27
N LYS A 371 -34.57 -28.24 -2.82
CA LYS A 371 -35.32 -28.82 -3.94
C LYS A 371 -34.85 -28.20 -5.26
N TRP A 372 -33.85 -28.83 -5.88
CA TRP A 372 -33.23 -28.38 -7.13
C TRP A 372 -34.23 -28.13 -8.26
N ASP A 373 -35.26 -28.96 -8.40
CA ASP A 373 -36.31 -28.76 -9.41
C ASP A 373 -37.11 -27.47 -9.18
N ALA A 374 -37.34 -27.09 -7.92
CA ALA A 374 -38.00 -25.85 -7.55
C ALA A 374 -37.09 -24.63 -7.79
N LEU A 375 -35.78 -24.74 -7.53
CA LEU A 375 -34.80 -23.72 -7.90
C LEU A 375 -34.71 -23.54 -9.42
N LEU A 376 -34.71 -24.63 -10.20
CA LEU A 376 -34.76 -24.61 -11.66
C LEU A 376 -36.05 -23.97 -12.18
N LEU A 377 -37.20 -24.33 -11.61
CA LEU A 377 -38.49 -23.74 -11.98
C LEU A 377 -38.53 -22.24 -11.66
N ALA A 378 -38.07 -21.84 -10.47
CA ALA A 378 -38.01 -20.44 -10.06
C ALA A 378 -37.05 -19.62 -10.93
N HIS A 379 -35.92 -20.19 -11.37
CA HIS A 379 -35.01 -19.57 -12.33
C HIS A 379 -35.63 -19.42 -13.72
N ARG A 380 -36.36 -20.45 -14.21
CA ARG A 380 -37.09 -20.39 -15.49
C ARG A 380 -38.23 -19.36 -15.49
N GLN A 381 -38.84 -19.11 -14.33
CA GLN A 381 -39.86 -18.08 -14.15
C GLN A 381 -39.25 -16.66 -14.05
N GLU A 382 -38.14 -16.52 -13.33
CA GLU A 382 -37.44 -15.26 -13.11
C GLU A 382 -35.93 -15.52 -12.99
N PRO A 383 -35.10 -15.13 -13.98
CA PRO A 383 -33.68 -15.46 -14.00
C PRO A 383 -32.91 -14.95 -12.78
N PHE A 384 -32.27 -15.87 -12.07
CA PHE A 384 -31.33 -15.57 -10.99
C PHE A 384 -30.07 -14.86 -11.51
N SER A 385 -29.43 -14.09 -10.63
CA SER A 385 -28.16 -13.42 -10.94
C SER A 385 -27.01 -14.41 -11.21
N HIS A 386 -26.00 -13.98 -11.96
CA HIS A 386 -24.80 -14.79 -12.22
C HIS A 386 -24.08 -15.20 -10.91
N THR A 387 -24.12 -14.35 -9.87
CA THR A 387 -23.55 -14.66 -8.56
C THR A 387 -24.31 -15.80 -7.89
N ALA A 388 -25.64 -15.74 -7.85
CA ALA A 388 -26.47 -16.79 -7.27
C ALA A 388 -26.33 -18.13 -8.02
N LEU A 389 -26.33 -18.10 -9.36
CA LEU A 389 -26.07 -19.29 -10.18
C LEU A 389 -24.68 -19.89 -9.93
N SER A 390 -23.66 -19.05 -9.75
CA SER A 390 -22.30 -19.51 -9.42
C SER A 390 -22.25 -20.20 -8.05
N THR A 391 -22.93 -19.64 -7.04
CA THR A 391 -23.01 -20.24 -5.70
C THR A 391 -23.78 -21.56 -5.72
N LEU A 392 -24.91 -21.63 -6.43
CA LEU A 392 -25.69 -22.87 -6.60
C LEU A 392 -24.89 -23.95 -7.33
N TRP A 393 -24.08 -23.61 -8.33
CA TRP A 393 -23.26 -24.56 -9.09
C TRP A 393 -22.03 -25.09 -8.32
N ARG A 394 -21.50 -24.31 -7.38
CA ARG A 394 -20.44 -24.76 -6.44
C ARG A 394 -20.96 -25.64 -5.31
N HIS A 395 -22.28 -25.74 -5.13
CA HIS A 395 -22.84 -26.58 -4.08
C HIS A 395 -22.57 -28.07 -4.38
N PRO A 396 -22.05 -28.88 -3.44
CA PRO A 396 -21.70 -30.28 -3.71
C PRO A 396 -22.85 -31.14 -4.24
N ASP A 397 -24.08 -30.88 -3.78
CA ASP A 397 -25.31 -31.57 -4.23
C ASP A 397 -25.94 -30.98 -5.50
N CYS A 398 -25.31 -30.02 -6.19
CA CYS A 398 -25.87 -29.41 -7.39
C CYS A 398 -26.23 -30.48 -8.44
N THR A 399 -27.44 -30.39 -9.03
CA THR A 399 -27.87 -31.32 -10.08
C THR A 399 -27.23 -30.98 -11.43
N GLU A 400 -27.15 -31.98 -12.32
CA GLU A 400 -26.65 -31.81 -13.69
C GLU A 400 -27.44 -30.74 -14.45
N GLU A 401 -28.77 -30.73 -14.35
CA GLU A 401 -29.61 -29.70 -14.98
C GLU A 401 -29.31 -28.29 -14.45
N MET A 402 -29.11 -28.12 -13.14
CA MET A 402 -28.76 -26.82 -12.56
C MET A 402 -27.34 -26.38 -12.97
N ALA A 403 -26.37 -27.29 -12.96
CA ALA A 403 -25.01 -27.02 -13.42
C ALA A 403 -24.99 -26.60 -14.90
N VAL A 404 -25.74 -27.29 -15.76
CA VAL A 404 -25.90 -26.95 -17.18
C VAL A 404 -26.58 -25.59 -17.38
N THR A 405 -27.63 -25.29 -16.61
CA THR A 405 -28.30 -23.98 -16.66
C THR A 405 -27.36 -22.87 -16.20
N ALA A 406 -26.69 -23.02 -15.05
CA ALA A 406 -25.72 -22.05 -14.54
C ALA A 406 -24.57 -21.83 -15.52
N PHE A 407 -24.01 -22.88 -16.12
CA PHE A 407 -22.95 -22.77 -17.12
C PHE A 407 -23.38 -22.02 -18.39
N ARG A 408 -24.62 -22.22 -18.85
CA ARG A 408 -25.17 -21.50 -20.03
C ARG A 408 -25.31 -20.01 -19.80
N GLU A 409 -25.68 -19.59 -18.59
CA GLU A 409 -25.96 -18.20 -18.22
C GLU A 409 -24.72 -17.43 -17.70
N VAL A 410 -23.76 -18.11 -17.06
CA VAL A 410 -22.57 -17.48 -16.43
C VAL A 410 -21.36 -17.42 -17.40
N ARG A 411 -21.59 -17.56 -18.71
CA ARG A 411 -20.53 -17.58 -19.74
C ARG A 411 -19.55 -16.40 -19.58
N GLY A 412 -18.26 -16.72 -19.45
CA GLY A 412 -17.17 -15.76 -19.31
C GLY A 412 -16.97 -15.11 -17.93
N ARG A 413 -17.77 -15.44 -16.90
CA ARG A 413 -17.64 -14.86 -15.54
C ARG A 413 -17.32 -15.87 -14.42
N TRP A 414 -17.00 -17.11 -14.77
CA TRP A 414 -16.70 -18.18 -13.82
C TRP A 414 -15.17 -18.33 -13.64
N SER A 415 -14.72 -18.55 -12.41
CA SER A 415 -13.29 -18.62 -12.06
C SER A 415 -12.71 -20.02 -12.27
N ARG A 416 -11.40 -20.11 -12.50
CA ARG A 416 -10.65 -21.37 -12.57
C ARG A 416 -10.59 -22.11 -11.24
N ASP A 417 -10.68 -21.39 -10.12
CA ASP A 417 -10.40 -21.89 -8.77
C ASP A 417 -11.68 -22.20 -7.96
N GLY A 418 -12.80 -22.40 -8.63
CA GLY A 418 -14.07 -22.76 -7.98
C GLY A 418 -14.32 -24.27 -8.00
N ASP A 419 -14.77 -24.82 -6.87
CA ASP A 419 -15.24 -26.21 -6.74
C ASP A 419 -16.59 -26.44 -7.44
N TYR A 420 -16.63 -26.22 -8.75
CA TYR A 420 -17.83 -26.41 -9.58
C TYR A 420 -18.09 -27.90 -9.84
N ARG A 421 -19.35 -28.32 -9.73
CA ARG A 421 -19.75 -29.69 -10.09
C ARG A 421 -19.73 -29.90 -11.60
N LEU A 422 -18.89 -30.82 -12.08
CA LEU A 422 -18.70 -31.10 -13.50
C LEU A 422 -19.54 -32.29 -13.97
N TYR A 423 -20.15 -32.16 -15.15
CA TYR A 423 -20.98 -33.17 -15.81
C TYR A 423 -20.67 -33.20 -17.30
N TRP A 424 -20.76 -34.37 -17.94
CA TRP A 424 -20.45 -34.52 -19.38
C TRP A 424 -21.32 -33.59 -20.26
N SER A 425 -22.59 -33.41 -19.88
CA SER A 425 -23.51 -32.51 -20.59
C SER A 425 -23.04 -31.06 -20.66
N LEU A 426 -22.13 -30.59 -19.79
CA LEU A 426 -21.55 -29.24 -19.90
C LEU A 426 -20.82 -29.04 -21.23
N LEU A 427 -20.19 -30.09 -21.78
CA LEU A 427 -19.47 -30.05 -23.05
C LEU A 427 -20.40 -30.13 -24.28
N THR A 428 -21.65 -30.56 -24.12
CA THR A 428 -22.64 -30.66 -25.21
C THR A 428 -23.78 -29.64 -25.09
N ALA A 429 -23.92 -28.99 -23.93
CA ALA A 429 -24.96 -28.02 -23.64
C ALA A 429 -24.76 -26.64 -24.31
N VAL A 430 -23.59 -26.39 -24.87
CA VAL A 430 -23.16 -25.11 -25.43
C VAL A 430 -22.49 -25.34 -26.79
N ASP A 431 -22.90 -24.59 -27.81
CA ASP A 431 -22.15 -24.48 -29.05
C ASP A 431 -20.92 -23.58 -28.83
N PHE A 432 -19.74 -24.21 -28.83
CA PHE A 432 -18.45 -23.55 -28.68
C PHE A 432 -17.96 -22.89 -29.98
N SER A 433 -18.61 -23.13 -31.13
CA SER A 433 -18.26 -22.47 -32.40
C SER A 433 -18.69 -21.00 -32.45
N ALA A 434 -19.71 -20.61 -31.67
CA ALA A 434 -20.40 -19.31 -31.69
C ALA A 434 -19.61 -18.10 -31.13
N GLY A 435 -18.28 -18.12 -31.19
CA GLY A 435 -17.43 -16.93 -31.02
C GLY A 435 -17.26 -16.37 -29.60
N GLY A 436 -17.96 -16.89 -28.59
CA GLY A 436 -17.77 -16.48 -27.19
C GLY A 436 -16.40 -16.90 -26.64
N SER A 437 -15.67 -15.97 -26.01
CA SER A 437 -14.31 -16.17 -25.48
C SER A 437 -14.23 -17.05 -24.21
N THR A 438 -15.23 -17.88 -23.93
CA THR A 438 -15.16 -18.84 -22.81
C THR A 438 -14.12 -19.90 -23.17
N PRO A 439 -12.95 -19.97 -22.50
CA PRO A 439 -11.92 -20.91 -22.89
C PRO A 439 -12.39 -22.31 -22.50
N MET A 440 -12.64 -23.16 -23.49
CA MET A 440 -13.03 -24.57 -23.30
C MET A 440 -12.07 -25.31 -22.34
N GLY A 441 -10.80 -24.89 -22.28
CA GLY A 441 -9.81 -25.40 -21.33
C GLY A 441 -10.12 -25.19 -19.85
N ILE A 442 -10.97 -24.23 -19.47
CA ILE A 442 -11.44 -24.08 -18.08
C ILE A 442 -12.36 -25.25 -17.70
N LEU A 443 -13.12 -25.82 -18.64
CA LEU A 443 -13.87 -27.07 -18.39
C LEU A 443 -12.96 -28.30 -18.53
N LEU A 444 -12.20 -28.37 -19.63
CA LEU A 444 -11.47 -29.59 -19.98
C LEU A 444 -10.39 -29.94 -18.97
N ARG A 445 -9.61 -28.98 -18.46
CA ARG A 445 -8.55 -29.27 -17.49
C ARG A 445 -9.08 -29.93 -16.20
N PRO A 446 -9.98 -29.32 -15.41
CA PRO A 446 -10.48 -29.94 -14.19
C PRO A 446 -11.37 -31.16 -14.46
N GLY A 447 -12.09 -31.20 -15.58
CA GLY A 447 -12.95 -32.34 -15.93
C GLY A 447 -12.19 -33.59 -16.36
N VAL A 448 -11.06 -33.44 -17.07
CA VAL A 448 -10.16 -34.55 -17.37
C VAL A 448 -9.40 -34.98 -16.10
N ALA A 449 -8.85 -34.04 -15.32
CA ALA A 449 -8.11 -34.34 -14.09
C ALA A 449 -8.97 -35.04 -13.02
N SER A 450 -10.27 -34.74 -12.95
CA SER A 450 -11.24 -35.44 -12.09
C SER A 450 -11.78 -36.75 -12.66
N GLY A 451 -11.36 -37.15 -13.87
CA GLY A 451 -11.83 -38.35 -14.58
C GLY A 451 -13.27 -38.26 -15.11
N VAL A 452 -13.99 -37.15 -14.91
CA VAL A 452 -15.35 -36.95 -15.40
C VAL A 452 -15.40 -36.89 -16.94
N PHE A 453 -14.35 -36.34 -17.56
CA PHE A 453 -14.22 -36.25 -19.02
C PHE A 453 -13.12 -37.21 -19.50
N SER A 454 -13.50 -38.32 -20.14
CA SER A 454 -12.55 -39.19 -20.83
C SER A 454 -11.91 -38.44 -22.00
N ALA A 455 -10.58 -38.34 -22.02
CA ALA A 455 -9.83 -37.64 -23.06
C ALA A 455 -10.10 -38.21 -24.47
N GLU A 456 -10.14 -39.54 -24.61
CA GLU A 456 -10.50 -40.22 -25.87
C GLU A 456 -11.91 -39.81 -26.34
N ARG A 457 -12.85 -39.70 -25.40
CA ARG A 457 -14.23 -39.28 -25.68
C ARG A 457 -14.31 -37.81 -26.09
N VAL A 458 -13.57 -36.92 -25.42
CA VAL A 458 -13.49 -35.49 -25.77
C VAL A 458 -12.94 -35.31 -27.19
N VAL A 459 -11.82 -35.96 -27.51
CA VAL A 459 -11.17 -35.91 -28.84
C VAL A 459 -12.10 -36.40 -29.96
N ARG A 460 -12.95 -37.38 -29.67
CA ARG A 460 -13.90 -38.00 -30.62
C ARG A 460 -15.23 -37.23 -30.77
N GLU A 461 -15.83 -36.76 -29.68
CA GLU A 461 -17.22 -36.27 -29.65
C GLU A 461 -17.37 -34.75 -29.55
N ILE A 462 -16.33 -34.01 -29.13
CA ILE A 462 -16.43 -32.57 -28.84
C ILE A 462 -15.73 -31.75 -29.94
N GLY A 463 -16.36 -30.64 -30.32
CA GLY A 463 -15.85 -29.64 -31.26
C GLY A 463 -16.09 -28.21 -30.77
N PRO A 464 -15.46 -27.19 -31.39
CA PRO A 464 -14.57 -27.32 -32.54
C PRO A 464 -13.16 -27.78 -32.15
N ALA A 465 -12.55 -28.61 -32.98
CA ALA A 465 -11.23 -29.24 -32.76
C ALA A 465 -10.15 -28.27 -32.27
N ARG A 466 -10.13 -27.04 -32.80
CA ARG A 466 -9.20 -25.97 -32.39
C ARG A 466 -9.29 -25.62 -30.91
N GLN A 467 -10.51 -25.57 -30.36
CA GLN A 467 -10.72 -25.22 -28.95
C GLN A 467 -10.45 -26.41 -28.03
N VAL A 468 -10.75 -27.63 -28.50
CA VAL A 468 -10.39 -28.86 -27.79
C VAL A 468 -8.87 -28.96 -27.66
N LEU A 469 -8.12 -28.87 -28.77
CA LEU A 469 -6.66 -28.95 -28.76
C LEU A 469 -6.01 -27.84 -27.92
N ASN A 470 -6.52 -26.61 -27.98
CA ASN A 470 -6.01 -25.50 -27.14
C ASN A 470 -6.45 -25.59 -25.66
N GLY A 471 -7.37 -26.48 -25.31
CA GLY A 471 -7.97 -26.58 -23.97
C GLY A 471 -7.63 -27.86 -23.20
N LEU A 472 -7.12 -28.89 -23.87
CA LEU A 472 -6.77 -30.16 -23.23
C LEU A 472 -5.53 -30.02 -22.32
N PRO A 473 -5.51 -30.63 -21.12
CA PRO A 473 -4.33 -30.69 -20.28
C PRO A 473 -3.33 -31.73 -20.82
N THR A 474 -2.32 -31.30 -21.56
CA THR A 474 -1.27 -32.19 -22.14
C THR A 474 -0.38 -32.84 -21.08
N GLU A 475 -0.41 -32.31 -19.85
CA GLU A 475 0.17 -32.90 -18.65
C GLU A 475 -0.48 -34.23 -18.22
N GLU A 476 -1.69 -34.55 -18.70
CA GLU A 476 -2.40 -35.79 -18.37
C GLU A 476 -2.04 -36.95 -19.31
N GLU A 477 -1.74 -38.13 -18.76
CA GLU A 477 -1.35 -39.30 -19.56
C GLU A 477 -2.48 -39.77 -20.50
N SER A 478 -3.73 -39.71 -20.04
CA SER A 478 -4.89 -40.07 -20.88
C SER A 478 -5.04 -39.14 -22.10
N VAL A 479 -4.65 -37.87 -21.98
CA VAL A 479 -4.63 -36.90 -23.07
C VAL A 479 -3.48 -37.19 -24.02
N ARG A 480 -2.27 -37.44 -23.50
CA ARG A 480 -1.12 -37.83 -24.33
C ARG A 480 -1.42 -39.04 -25.18
N VAL A 481 -1.96 -40.11 -24.60
CA VAL A 481 -2.33 -41.33 -25.33
C VAL A 481 -3.39 -41.05 -26.40
N ALA A 482 -4.44 -40.28 -26.08
CA ALA A 482 -5.50 -39.94 -27.04
C ALA A 482 -5.00 -39.08 -28.21
N LEU A 483 -4.12 -38.12 -27.96
CA LEU A 483 -3.55 -37.24 -28.99
C LEU A 483 -2.46 -37.95 -29.80
N ALA A 484 -1.60 -38.75 -29.18
CA ALA A 484 -0.61 -39.59 -29.87
C ALA A 484 -1.28 -40.60 -30.80
N ALA A 485 -2.41 -41.20 -30.39
CA ALA A 485 -3.21 -42.07 -31.25
C ALA A 485 -3.77 -41.36 -32.50
N GLN A 486 -4.02 -40.04 -32.45
CA GLN A 486 -4.40 -39.27 -33.62
C GLN A 486 -3.18 -38.80 -34.45
N ALA A 487 -2.09 -38.41 -33.80
CA ALA A 487 -0.85 -38.04 -34.47
C ALA A 487 -0.23 -39.21 -35.26
N ALA A 488 -0.25 -40.42 -34.70
CA ALA A 488 0.22 -41.64 -35.38
C ALA A 488 -0.54 -41.96 -36.68
N ARG A 489 -1.78 -41.47 -36.84
CA ARG A 489 -2.56 -41.63 -38.08
C ARG A 489 -2.08 -40.69 -39.20
N LEU A 490 -1.48 -39.55 -38.84
CA LEU A 490 -0.89 -38.60 -39.78
C LEU A 490 0.52 -39.05 -40.24
N GLY A 491 1.26 -39.75 -39.37
CA GLY A 491 2.60 -40.28 -39.67
C GLY A 491 3.62 -39.18 -39.98
N ASP A 492 4.57 -39.48 -40.88
CA ASP A 492 5.68 -38.62 -41.28
C ASP A 492 5.48 -37.88 -42.62
N ASP A 493 4.41 -38.17 -43.40
CA ASP A 493 4.12 -37.44 -44.65
C ASP A 493 3.65 -36.00 -44.34
N PHE A 494 4.51 -35.04 -44.71
CA PHE A 494 4.26 -33.61 -44.58
C PHE A 494 2.93 -33.14 -45.19
N ALA A 495 2.43 -33.83 -46.22
CA ALA A 495 1.16 -33.49 -46.86
C ALA A 495 -0.02 -33.58 -45.87
N HIS A 496 -0.01 -34.55 -44.95
CA HIS A 496 -1.05 -34.69 -43.92
C HIS A 496 -1.02 -33.54 -42.91
N TRP A 497 0.16 -33.24 -42.36
CA TRP A 497 0.35 -32.15 -41.39
C TRP A 497 0.07 -30.78 -41.98
N ARG A 498 0.46 -30.56 -43.24
CA ARG A 498 0.15 -29.34 -43.99
C ARG A 498 -1.34 -29.18 -44.25
N ALA A 499 -2.07 -30.26 -44.55
CA ALA A 499 -3.52 -30.24 -44.70
C ALA A 499 -4.18 -29.84 -43.37
N LEU A 500 -3.79 -30.50 -42.27
CA LEU A 500 -4.28 -30.22 -40.92
C LEU A 500 -4.08 -28.75 -40.52
N TYR A 501 -2.88 -28.19 -40.70
CA TYR A 501 -2.60 -26.78 -40.41
C TYR A 501 -3.47 -25.82 -41.25
N THR A 502 -3.83 -26.21 -42.48
CA THR A 502 -4.71 -25.42 -43.37
C THR A 502 -6.19 -25.49 -42.94
N LEU A 503 -6.59 -26.54 -42.22
CA LEU A 503 -7.96 -26.80 -41.78
C LEU A 503 -8.23 -26.30 -40.35
N VAL A 504 -7.31 -26.52 -39.42
CA VAL A 504 -7.52 -26.36 -37.96
C VAL A 504 -8.05 -24.99 -37.53
N SER A 505 -7.71 -23.91 -38.23
CA SER A 505 -8.16 -22.56 -37.88
C SER A 505 -9.67 -22.33 -38.08
N ARG A 506 -10.28 -23.09 -38.99
CA ARG A 506 -11.67 -22.94 -39.49
C ARG A 506 -12.54 -24.19 -39.36
N PHE A 507 -11.98 -25.28 -38.82
CA PHE A 507 -12.69 -26.56 -38.70
C PHE A 507 -13.66 -26.55 -37.51
N ALA A 508 -14.93 -26.83 -37.77
CA ALA A 508 -16.00 -26.79 -36.76
C ALA A 508 -16.24 -28.15 -36.06
N GLY A 509 -15.85 -29.26 -36.70
CA GLY A 509 -16.02 -30.61 -36.17
C GLY A 509 -15.01 -31.01 -35.10
N THR A 510 -14.95 -32.31 -34.78
CA THR A 510 -14.13 -32.88 -33.71
C THR A 510 -12.67 -33.09 -34.15
N VAL A 511 -11.79 -33.47 -33.21
CA VAL A 511 -10.36 -33.69 -33.52
C VAL A 511 -10.16 -34.92 -34.42
N VAL A 512 -10.96 -35.97 -34.23
CA VAL A 512 -10.96 -37.14 -35.13
C VAL A 512 -11.37 -36.75 -36.54
N GLU A 513 -12.47 -36.00 -36.68
CA GLU A 513 -12.98 -35.54 -37.99
C GLU A 513 -11.99 -34.59 -38.70
N LEU A 514 -11.24 -33.76 -37.93
CA LEU A 514 -10.18 -32.91 -38.46
C LEU A 514 -9.04 -33.74 -39.07
N VAL A 515 -8.62 -34.81 -38.37
CA VAL A 515 -7.58 -35.72 -38.85
C VAL A 515 -8.05 -36.49 -40.07
N ASP A 516 -9.27 -37.04 -40.05
CA ASP A 516 -9.87 -37.74 -41.19
C ASP A 516 -9.95 -36.85 -42.44
N THR A 517 -10.35 -35.59 -42.25
CA THR A 517 -10.42 -34.59 -43.33
C THR A 517 -9.01 -34.23 -43.82
N ALA A 518 -8.02 -34.09 -42.93
CA ALA A 518 -6.64 -33.79 -43.31
C ALA A 518 -6.01 -34.93 -44.13
N LEU A 519 -6.27 -36.20 -43.76
CA LEU A 519 -5.85 -37.38 -44.52
C LEU A 519 -6.48 -37.39 -45.93
N ALA A 520 -7.79 -37.09 -46.03
CA ALA A 520 -8.49 -37.02 -47.31
C ALA A 520 -8.03 -35.84 -48.21
N GLU A 521 -7.64 -34.70 -47.63
CA GLU A 521 -7.16 -33.54 -48.38
C GLU A 521 -5.67 -33.62 -48.76
N ALA A 522 -4.85 -34.42 -48.08
CA ALA A 522 -3.40 -34.46 -48.25
C ALA A 522 -2.88 -34.66 -49.70
N PRO A 523 -3.53 -35.41 -50.61
CA PRO A 523 -3.15 -35.44 -52.03
C PRO A 523 -3.12 -34.06 -52.70
N ARG A 524 -3.92 -33.09 -52.20
CA ARG A 524 -3.93 -31.68 -52.65
C ARG A 524 -2.77 -30.86 -52.07
N HIS A 525 -2.06 -31.38 -51.07
CA HIS A 525 -1.01 -30.69 -50.32
C HIS A 525 0.40 -31.22 -50.59
N ARG A 526 0.53 -32.44 -51.14
CA ARG A 526 1.81 -33.04 -51.53
C ARG A 526 2.63 -32.11 -52.44
N GLY A 527 3.92 -31.95 -52.13
CA GLY A 527 4.85 -31.09 -52.87
C GLY A 527 4.64 -29.59 -52.71
N LYS A 528 3.72 -29.12 -51.86
CA LYS A 528 3.52 -27.67 -51.60
C LYS A 528 4.28 -27.22 -50.36
N PRO A 529 4.95 -26.05 -50.39
CA PRO A 529 5.65 -25.52 -49.21
C PRO A 529 4.68 -25.11 -48.10
N TRP A 530 5.24 -24.83 -46.91
CA TRP A 530 4.51 -24.38 -45.73
C TRP A 530 3.54 -23.21 -46.01
N PRO A 531 2.33 -23.16 -45.43
CA PRO A 531 1.37 -22.09 -45.71
C PRO A 531 1.79 -20.77 -45.05
N LYS A 532 2.14 -19.76 -45.86
CA LYS A 532 2.52 -18.40 -45.40
C LYS A 532 3.63 -18.45 -44.33
N PRO A 533 4.86 -18.90 -44.68
CA PRO A 533 5.92 -19.09 -43.71
C PRO A 533 6.26 -17.78 -42.99
N LEU A 534 6.33 -17.85 -41.66
CA LEU A 534 6.75 -16.75 -40.81
C LEU A 534 8.16 -17.00 -40.27
N GLY A 535 8.98 -15.95 -40.21
CA GLY A 535 10.20 -15.96 -39.40
C GLY A 535 9.89 -16.02 -37.90
N PRO A 536 10.90 -16.25 -37.05
CA PRO A 536 10.75 -16.18 -35.59
C PRO A 536 10.15 -14.84 -35.14
N GLU A 537 9.59 -14.81 -33.93
CA GLU A 537 9.06 -13.61 -33.27
C GLU A 537 9.88 -13.32 -32.02
N PHE A 538 10.36 -12.08 -31.88
CA PHE A 538 11.21 -11.68 -30.77
C PHE A 538 10.61 -10.43 -30.08
N PRO A 539 10.32 -10.47 -28.77
CA PRO A 539 10.45 -11.62 -27.86
C PRO A 539 9.51 -12.77 -28.25
N TYR A 540 9.82 -14.00 -27.82
CA TYR A 540 8.93 -15.14 -28.04
C TYR A 540 7.54 -14.86 -27.45
N ARG A 541 6.51 -15.22 -28.21
CA ARG A 541 5.13 -15.25 -27.75
C ARG A 541 4.57 -16.64 -28.00
N SER A 542 3.94 -17.21 -26.98
CA SER A 542 3.26 -18.50 -27.11
C SER A 542 2.30 -18.46 -28.30
N PRO A 543 2.26 -19.53 -29.12
CA PRO A 543 1.37 -19.62 -30.26
C PRO A 543 -0.10 -19.52 -29.79
N VAL A 544 -0.95 -18.93 -30.63
CA VAL A 544 -2.39 -18.81 -30.36
C VAL A 544 -3.22 -19.34 -31.51
N GLY A 545 -4.49 -19.65 -31.22
CA GLY A 545 -5.48 -20.04 -32.24
C GLY A 545 -5.11 -21.34 -32.94
N GLY A 546 -4.98 -21.30 -34.27
CA GLY A 546 -4.73 -22.50 -35.08
C GLY A 546 -3.31 -23.06 -34.98
N ARG A 547 -2.28 -22.21 -34.78
CA ARG A 547 -0.89 -22.69 -34.65
C ARG A 547 -0.68 -23.42 -33.32
N ALA A 548 -1.30 -22.94 -32.24
CA ALA A 548 -1.30 -23.63 -30.95
C ALA A 548 -1.90 -25.04 -31.08
N ALA A 549 -3.12 -25.13 -31.64
CA ALA A 549 -3.81 -26.41 -31.81
C ALA A 549 -3.02 -27.40 -32.69
N PHE A 550 -2.35 -26.91 -33.74
CA PHE A 550 -1.42 -27.71 -34.53
C PHE A 550 -0.24 -28.21 -33.69
N LEU A 551 0.42 -27.32 -32.93
CA LEU A 551 1.59 -27.65 -32.11
C LEU A 551 1.24 -28.65 -30.99
N THR A 552 0.09 -28.51 -30.34
CA THR A 552 -0.40 -29.47 -29.35
C THR A 552 -0.50 -30.89 -29.92
N LEU A 553 -1.03 -31.05 -31.14
CA LEU A 553 -1.12 -32.37 -31.77
C LEU A 553 0.25 -32.85 -32.29
N PHE A 554 1.06 -31.94 -32.83
CA PHE A 554 2.38 -32.23 -33.37
C PHE A 554 3.38 -32.66 -32.29
N ALA A 555 3.30 -32.07 -31.09
CA ALA A 555 4.13 -32.43 -29.93
C ALA A 555 3.93 -33.90 -29.48
N HIS A 556 2.79 -34.50 -29.81
CA HIS A 556 2.46 -35.90 -29.51
C HIS A 556 2.67 -36.86 -30.71
N ALA A 557 3.20 -36.38 -31.83
CA ALA A 557 3.76 -37.26 -32.86
C ALA A 557 5.06 -37.91 -32.35
N ASP A 558 5.37 -39.11 -32.83
CA ASP A 558 6.60 -39.79 -32.44
C ASP A 558 7.86 -39.00 -32.88
N VAL A 559 9.01 -39.32 -32.26
CA VAL A 559 10.27 -38.60 -32.51
C VAL A 559 10.69 -38.69 -33.97
N ALA A 560 10.48 -39.83 -34.65
CA ALA A 560 10.89 -40.02 -36.03
C ALA A 560 10.06 -39.14 -36.98
N ALA A 561 8.73 -39.13 -36.81
CA ALA A 561 7.84 -38.25 -37.54
C ALA A 561 8.16 -36.76 -37.29
N ARG A 562 8.37 -36.35 -36.03
CA ARG A 562 8.77 -34.96 -35.71
C ARG A 562 10.08 -34.59 -36.40
N CYS A 563 11.10 -35.44 -36.33
CA CYS A 563 12.41 -35.22 -36.96
C CYS A 563 12.37 -35.19 -38.50
N ALA A 564 11.54 -36.02 -39.13
CA ALA A 564 11.34 -36.03 -40.58
C ALA A 564 10.70 -34.71 -41.08
N LEU A 565 9.79 -34.14 -40.28
CA LEU A 565 9.02 -32.95 -40.66
C LEU A 565 9.76 -31.63 -40.43
N VAL A 566 10.88 -31.63 -39.67
CA VAL A 566 11.69 -30.44 -39.33
C VAL A 566 12.05 -29.58 -40.55
N GLU A 567 12.41 -30.18 -41.68
CA GLU A 567 12.86 -29.45 -42.89
C GLU A 567 11.75 -28.64 -43.58
N HIS A 568 10.49 -28.87 -43.22
CA HIS A 568 9.34 -28.22 -43.84
C HIS A 568 8.68 -27.14 -42.97
N LEU A 569 9.13 -26.96 -41.72
CA LEU A 569 8.53 -26.02 -40.77
C LEU A 569 8.99 -24.58 -41.02
N ASP A 570 8.13 -23.60 -40.71
CA ASP A 570 8.52 -22.19 -40.70
C ASP A 570 9.29 -21.82 -39.41
N GLY A 571 10.08 -20.73 -39.47
CA GLY A 571 10.93 -20.29 -38.37
C GLY A 571 10.15 -20.01 -37.07
N ARG A 572 8.88 -19.61 -37.15
CA ARG A 572 8.00 -19.44 -35.99
C ARG A 572 7.58 -20.75 -35.35
N THR A 573 7.37 -21.79 -36.15
CA THR A 573 7.04 -23.14 -35.66
C THR A 573 8.28 -23.81 -35.08
N VAL A 574 9.45 -23.65 -35.71
CA VAL A 574 10.76 -24.05 -35.16
C VAL A 574 11.01 -23.40 -33.79
N GLN A 575 10.80 -22.09 -33.68
CA GLN A 575 10.96 -21.38 -32.40
C GLN A 575 10.00 -21.89 -31.32
N ALA A 576 8.71 -22.03 -31.63
CA ALA A 576 7.74 -22.52 -30.67
C ALA A 576 8.05 -23.96 -30.22
N MET A 577 8.50 -24.83 -31.13
CA MET A 577 8.96 -26.18 -30.78
C MET A 577 10.17 -26.16 -29.85
N LEU A 578 11.16 -25.30 -30.08
CA LEU A 578 12.32 -25.21 -29.18
C LEU A 578 11.93 -24.74 -27.77
N GLN A 579 10.91 -23.88 -27.65
CA GLN A 579 10.38 -23.38 -26.38
C GLN A 579 9.44 -24.39 -25.68
N GLU A 580 8.69 -25.21 -26.42
CA GLU A 580 7.63 -26.09 -25.89
C GLU A 580 8.00 -27.60 -25.84
N CYS A 581 9.02 -28.04 -26.59
CA CYS A 581 9.40 -29.45 -26.73
C CYS A 581 10.91 -29.68 -26.51
N PRO A 582 11.35 -29.98 -25.28
CA PRO A 582 12.77 -30.16 -24.93
C PRO A 582 13.33 -31.55 -25.32
N ASP A 583 12.75 -32.22 -26.32
CA ASP A 583 13.23 -33.53 -26.78
C ASP A 583 14.61 -33.37 -27.45
N PRO A 584 15.70 -33.96 -26.89
CA PRO A 584 17.05 -33.68 -27.38
C PRO A 584 17.24 -34.08 -28.85
N ALA A 585 16.64 -35.19 -29.29
CA ALA A 585 16.80 -35.65 -30.67
C ALA A 585 16.11 -34.71 -31.68
N VAL A 586 14.94 -34.19 -31.32
CA VAL A 586 14.23 -33.19 -32.14
C VAL A 586 14.98 -31.85 -32.14
N ARG A 587 15.49 -31.43 -30.97
CA ARG A 587 16.32 -30.22 -30.82
C ARG A 587 17.58 -30.29 -31.68
N ASP A 588 18.34 -31.37 -31.57
CA ASP A 588 19.59 -31.54 -32.30
C ASP A 588 19.33 -31.60 -33.81
N ARG A 589 18.23 -32.25 -34.25
CA ARG A 589 17.77 -32.22 -35.66
C ARG A 589 17.35 -30.83 -36.14
N LEU A 590 16.70 -30.02 -35.29
CA LEU A 590 16.36 -28.63 -35.61
C LEU A 590 17.63 -27.79 -35.84
N VAL A 591 18.66 -27.97 -35.01
CA VAL A 591 19.96 -27.30 -35.16
C VAL A 591 20.72 -27.79 -36.40
N GLU A 592 20.71 -29.08 -36.68
CA GLU A 592 21.34 -29.67 -37.87
C GLU A 592 20.74 -29.10 -39.17
N VAL A 593 19.41 -28.98 -39.24
CA VAL A 593 18.70 -28.57 -40.46
C VAL A 593 18.63 -27.05 -40.63
N HIS A 594 18.38 -26.29 -39.56
CA HIS A 594 18.17 -24.83 -39.64
C HIS A 594 19.41 -24.01 -39.26
N GLY A 595 20.45 -24.66 -38.73
CA GLY A 595 21.71 -24.10 -38.28
C GLY A 595 21.70 -23.62 -36.81
N PRO A 596 22.87 -23.30 -36.23
CA PRO A 596 23.03 -22.74 -34.87
C PRO A 596 22.04 -21.63 -34.51
N ARG A 597 21.79 -20.71 -35.46
CA ARG A 597 20.81 -19.63 -35.36
C ARG A 597 19.39 -20.05 -34.95
N ALA A 598 19.00 -21.31 -35.10
CA ALA A 598 17.73 -21.82 -34.57
C ALA A 598 17.69 -21.70 -33.04
N LEU A 599 18.82 -21.88 -32.35
CA LEU A 599 18.98 -21.70 -30.91
C LEU A 599 18.80 -20.25 -30.45
N ALA A 600 18.93 -19.27 -31.33
CA ALA A 600 18.52 -17.89 -31.03
C ALA A 600 17.01 -17.83 -30.70
N GLY A 601 16.21 -18.75 -31.25
CA GLY A 601 14.81 -18.96 -30.89
C GLY A 601 14.60 -19.42 -29.45
N LEU A 602 15.51 -20.23 -28.91
CA LEU A 602 15.52 -20.71 -27.51
C LEU A 602 16.06 -19.63 -26.56
N ALA A 603 17.05 -18.86 -27.01
CA ALA A 603 17.63 -17.72 -26.32
C ALA A 603 16.74 -16.46 -26.27
N ALA A 604 15.56 -16.45 -26.91
CA ALA A 604 14.74 -15.24 -27.06
C ALA A 604 13.50 -15.19 -26.13
N HIS A 605 13.64 -15.68 -24.90
CA HIS A 605 12.56 -15.67 -23.92
C HIS A 605 13.06 -15.27 -22.53
N TRP A 606 12.32 -14.38 -21.87
CA TRP A 606 12.68 -13.78 -20.58
C TRP A 606 12.60 -14.76 -19.40
N HIS A 607 11.96 -15.92 -19.60
CA HIS A 607 11.97 -17.05 -18.67
C HIS A 607 12.84 -18.24 -19.17
N THR A 608 13.79 -18.05 -20.09
CA THR A 608 14.70 -19.15 -20.47
C THR A 608 15.43 -19.65 -19.20
N PRO A 609 15.33 -20.95 -18.84
CA PRO A 609 15.91 -21.47 -17.60
C PRO A 609 17.42 -21.27 -17.50
N ARG A 610 17.93 -21.20 -16.26
CA ARG A 610 19.34 -20.90 -15.98
C ARG A 610 20.29 -21.89 -16.64
N GLU A 611 19.94 -23.17 -16.60
CA GLU A 611 20.67 -24.29 -17.17
C GLU A 611 20.74 -24.18 -18.71
N VAL A 612 19.68 -23.68 -19.33
CA VAL A 612 19.59 -23.46 -20.78
C VAL A 612 20.40 -22.22 -21.19
N ILE A 613 20.42 -21.16 -20.37
CA ILE A 613 21.32 -20.01 -20.58
C ILE A 613 22.78 -20.49 -20.56
N GLU A 614 23.17 -21.31 -19.58
CA GLU A 614 24.53 -21.83 -19.45
C GLU A 614 24.93 -22.75 -20.63
N GLU A 615 24.01 -23.60 -21.11
CA GLU A 615 24.23 -24.40 -22.33
C GLU A 615 24.44 -23.51 -23.57
N LEU A 616 23.61 -22.48 -23.74
CA LEU A 616 23.62 -21.61 -24.92
C LEU A 616 24.79 -20.62 -24.96
N VAL A 617 25.19 -20.05 -23.82
CA VAL A 617 26.41 -19.20 -23.72
C VAL A 617 27.65 -19.99 -24.15
N ALA A 618 27.69 -21.31 -23.90
CA ALA A 618 28.79 -22.17 -24.28
C ALA A 618 28.83 -22.58 -25.77
N TYR A 619 27.85 -22.15 -26.59
CA TYR A 619 27.79 -22.45 -28.02
C TYR A 619 28.72 -21.55 -28.85
N ASP A 620 29.09 -20.36 -28.34
CA ASP A 620 29.98 -19.40 -29.01
C ASP A 620 29.49 -18.95 -30.41
N ASP A 621 28.19 -18.65 -30.54
CA ASP A 621 27.55 -18.13 -31.76
C ASP A 621 27.09 -16.65 -31.57
N PRO A 622 27.39 -15.71 -32.49
CA PRO A 622 27.07 -14.29 -32.32
C PRO A 622 25.58 -13.98 -32.23
N GLU A 623 24.75 -14.66 -33.03
CA GLU A 623 23.30 -14.49 -33.09
C GLU A 623 22.63 -15.05 -31.83
N VAL A 624 23.07 -16.22 -31.33
CA VAL A 624 22.64 -16.76 -30.03
C VAL A 624 23.02 -15.80 -28.91
N ASN A 625 24.26 -15.33 -28.87
CA ASN A 625 24.72 -14.35 -27.88
C ASN A 625 23.92 -13.04 -27.91
N THR A 626 23.54 -12.58 -29.10
CA THR A 626 22.69 -11.39 -29.30
C THR A 626 21.28 -11.61 -28.74
N ALA A 627 20.68 -12.77 -29.00
CA ALA A 627 19.36 -13.12 -28.49
C ALA A 627 19.39 -13.24 -26.95
N LEU A 628 20.37 -13.96 -26.39
CA LEU A 628 20.58 -14.09 -24.95
C LEU A 628 20.69 -12.72 -24.28
N PHE A 629 21.54 -11.83 -24.80
CA PHE A 629 21.77 -10.50 -24.23
C PHE A 629 20.50 -9.64 -24.23
N LYS A 630 19.69 -9.71 -25.30
CA LYS A 630 18.49 -8.87 -25.45
C LYS A 630 17.30 -9.39 -24.64
N TRP A 631 17.16 -10.71 -24.52
CA TRP A 631 15.88 -11.33 -24.14
C TRP A 631 15.94 -12.25 -22.92
N THR A 632 17.11 -12.55 -22.36
CA THR A 632 17.24 -13.35 -21.11
C THR A 632 17.83 -12.52 -19.97
N ASP A 633 17.68 -13.00 -18.74
CA ASP A 633 18.36 -12.42 -17.60
C ASP A 633 19.78 -12.98 -17.42
N LEU A 634 20.68 -12.57 -18.32
CA LEU A 634 22.11 -12.82 -18.15
C LEU A 634 22.63 -12.17 -16.86
N THR A 635 23.52 -12.86 -16.16
CA THR A 635 24.31 -12.24 -15.08
C THR A 635 25.26 -11.17 -15.64
N ASP A 636 25.72 -10.27 -14.79
CA ASP A 636 26.67 -9.22 -15.20
C ASP A 636 27.99 -9.82 -15.77
N ALA A 637 28.47 -10.92 -15.19
CA ALA A 637 29.63 -11.67 -15.69
C ALA A 637 29.40 -12.25 -17.10
N GLU A 638 28.19 -12.74 -17.40
CA GLU A 638 27.83 -13.23 -18.73
C GLU A 638 27.65 -12.11 -19.74
N ARG A 639 27.08 -10.97 -19.34
CA ARG A 639 27.02 -9.77 -20.20
C ARG A 639 28.44 -9.31 -20.57
N ARG A 640 29.35 -9.22 -19.60
CA ARG A 640 30.78 -8.90 -19.84
C ARG A 640 31.43 -9.93 -20.77
N ARG A 641 31.19 -11.22 -20.55
CA ARG A 641 31.67 -12.31 -21.41
C ARG A 641 31.19 -12.16 -22.86
N VAL A 642 29.89 -12.01 -23.07
CA VAL A 642 29.27 -11.85 -24.40
C VAL A 642 29.87 -10.64 -25.13
N LEU A 643 29.95 -9.48 -24.47
CA LEU A 643 30.48 -8.25 -25.09
C LEU A 643 32.00 -8.29 -25.30
N SER A 644 32.75 -9.06 -24.50
CA SER A 644 34.18 -9.31 -24.72
C SER A 644 34.46 -10.17 -25.96
N GLY A 645 33.45 -10.86 -26.51
CA GLY A 645 33.58 -11.82 -27.61
C GLY A 645 34.45 -13.05 -27.28
N ARG A 646 34.85 -13.24 -26.01
CA ARG A 646 35.73 -14.36 -25.60
C ARG A 646 34.99 -15.68 -25.76
N ARG A 647 35.48 -16.55 -26.65
CA ARG A 647 34.97 -17.92 -26.79
C ARG A 647 35.11 -18.71 -25.49
N THR A 648 34.11 -19.52 -25.22
CA THR A 648 34.06 -20.56 -24.19
C THR A 648 34.96 -21.73 -24.53
N ARG A 649 34.89 -22.18 -25.79
CA ARG A 649 35.63 -23.33 -26.30
C ARG A 649 36.80 -22.81 -27.13
N PRO A 650 38.06 -23.20 -26.83
CA PRO A 650 39.18 -22.81 -27.67
C PRO A 650 38.99 -23.42 -29.06
N ASN A 651 38.91 -22.58 -30.09
CA ASN A 651 38.92 -23.04 -31.48
C ASN A 651 40.36 -23.43 -31.85
N PRO A 652 40.68 -24.71 -32.10
CA PRO A 652 42.05 -25.15 -32.38
C PRO A 652 42.60 -24.60 -33.71
N GLU A 653 41.74 -24.12 -34.61
CA GLU A 653 42.14 -23.51 -35.88
C GLU A 653 42.38 -22.00 -35.79
N ALA A 654 42.04 -21.37 -34.65
CA ALA A 654 42.13 -19.92 -34.48
C ALA A 654 43.28 -19.51 -33.54
N GLY A 655 43.87 -18.35 -33.84
CA GLY A 655 45.01 -17.84 -33.08
C GLY A 655 44.65 -17.43 -31.64
N PRO A 656 45.66 -17.35 -30.74
CA PRO A 656 45.47 -16.80 -29.41
C PRO A 656 45.03 -15.33 -29.52
N GLY A 657 43.76 -15.08 -29.20
CA GLY A 657 43.12 -13.78 -29.45
C GLY A 657 41.84 -13.85 -30.28
N ASP A 658 41.44 -15.03 -30.79
CA ASP A 658 40.15 -15.18 -31.49
C ASP A 658 38.98 -14.68 -30.62
N ARG A 659 38.05 -13.97 -31.27
CA ARG A 659 36.88 -13.34 -30.66
C ARG A 659 35.69 -13.45 -31.60
N LEU A 660 34.52 -13.68 -31.02
CA LEU A 660 33.26 -13.58 -31.76
C LEU A 660 33.02 -12.13 -32.19
N PRO A 661 32.57 -11.90 -33.44
CA PRO A 661 32.14 -10.57 -33.86
C PRO A 661 30.90 -10.14 -33.08
N VAL A 662 30.82 -8.85 -32.74
CA VAL A 662 29.60 -8.25 -32.20
C VAL A 662 28.64 -8.00 -33.37
N THR A 663 27.39 -8.46 -33.27
CA THR A 663 26.40 -8.28 -34.34
C THR A 663 25.92 -6.83 -34.42
N GLU A 664 25.50 -6.39 -35.61
CA GLU A 664 24.89 -5.06 -35.78
C GLU A 664 23.60 -4.91 -34.94
N GLU A 665 22.83 -5.99 -34.78
CA GLU A 665 21.63 -6.00 -33.95
C GLU A 665 21.95 -5.76 -32.45
N LEU A 666 23.04 -6.34 -31.93
CA LEU A 666 23.50 -6.11 -30.56
C LEU A 666 24.02 -4.67 -30.39
N VAL A 667 24.77 -4.16 -31.36
CA VAL A 667 25.23 -2.75 -31.37
C VAL A 667 24.04 -1.79 -31.39
N LEU A 668 23.00 -2.05 -32.19
CA LEU A 668 21.78 -1.24 -32.24
C LEU A 668 21.02 -1.31 -30.91
N ALA A 669 20.82 -2.50 -30.36
CA ALA A 669 20.15 -2.70 -29.07
C ALA A 669 20.87 -1.95 -27.93
N LEU A 670 22.20 -1.92 -27.92
CA LEU A 670 22.99 -1.15 -26.97
C LEU A 670 22.88 0.37 -27.18
N ARG A 671 22.85 0.85 -28.44
CA ARG A 671 22.64 2.28 -28.77
C ARG A 671 21.27 2.79 -28.34
N GLU A 672 20.24 1.97 -28.45
CA GLU A 672 18.87 2.29 -28.05
C GLU A 672 18.63 2.06 -26.55
N SER A 673 19.49 1.29 -25.89
CA SER A 673 19.38 0.98 -24.46
C SER A 673 19.65 2.19 -23.57
N ALA A 674 18.90 2.22 -22.47
CA ALA A 674 19.05 3.15 -21.37
C ALA A 674 19.58 2.48 -20.09
N ARG A 675 19.80 1.15 -20.13
CA ARG A 675 19.95 0.31 -18.94
C ARG A 675 21.43 0.25 -18.51
N PRO A 676 21.80 0.66 -17.28
CA PRO A 676 23.18 0.61 -16.79
C PRO A 676 23.78 -0.80 -16.88
N ASN A 677 23.04 -1.82 -16.42
CA ASN A 677 23.46 -3.23 -16.47
C ASN A 677 23.62 -3.82 -17.89
N TRP A 678 23.25 -3.10 -18.95
CA TRP A 678 23.55 -3.48 -20.34
C TRP A 678 24.77 -2.72 -20.87
N LEU A 679 24.93 -1.45 -20.49
CA LEU A 679 25.98 -0.58 -21.04
C LEU A 679 27.27 -0.60 -20.23
N LEU A 680 27.25 -0.70 -18.91
CA LEU A 680 28.48 -0.75 -18.10
C LEU A 680 29.36 -1.97 -18.43
N PRO A 681 28.83 -3.19 -18.70
CA PRO A 681 29.64 -4.33 -19.19
C PRO A 681 30.48 -4.08 -20.46
N VAL A 682 30.20 -3.02 -21.22
CA VAL A 682 31.03 -2.64 -22.38
C VAL A 682 32.47 -2.27 -21.99
N VAL A 683 32.75 -1.87 -20.75
CA VAL A 683 34.13 -1.54 -20.31
C VAL A 683 35.11 -2.71 -20.45
N ASP A 684 34.61 -3.97 -20.43
CA ASP A 684 35.42 -5.17 -20.61
C ASP A 684 35.49 -5.65 -22.07
N SER A 685 34.74 -5.02 -22.97
CA SER A 685 34.66 -5.46 -24.36
C SER A 685 35.98 -5.30 -25.11
N GLY A 686 36.69 -4.20 -24.82
CA GLY A 686 37.76 -3.67 -25.66
C GLY A 686 37.32 -3.39 -27.11
N ASP A 687 36.01 -3.35 -27.40
CA ASP A 687 35.50 -3.22 -28.75
C ASP A 687 35.33 -1.74 -29.14
N PRO A 688 35.99 -1.26 -30.21
CA PRO A 688 36.02 0.15 -30.57
C PRO A 688 34.63 0.70 -30.96
N VAL A 689 33.71 -0.15 -31.44
CA VAL A 689 32.34 0.29 -31.73
C VAL A 689 31.55 0.40 -30.43
N LEU A 690 31.68 -0.58 -29.53
CA LEU A 690 30.96 -0.56 -28.26
C LEU A 690 31.43 0.55 -27.32
N CYS A 691 32.75 0.79 -27.20
CA CYS A 691 33.28 1.90 -26.41
C CYS A 691 32.67 3.26 -26.84
N ARG A 692 32.53 3.49 -28.16
CA ARG A 692 31.86 4.69 -28.70
C ARG A 692 30.37 4.76 -28.35
N VAL A 693 29.67 3.61 -28.31
CA VAL A 693 28.26 3.54 -27.87
C VAL A 693 28.12 3.88 -26.39
N LEU A 694 28.98 3.33 -25.52
CA LEU A 694 28.99 3.62 -24.08
C LEU A 694 29.27 5.11 -23.82
N LEU A 695 30.34 5.66 -24.39
CA LEU A 695 30.71 7.08 -24.22
C LEU A 695 29.71 8.07 -24.88
N GLY A 696 29.01 7.60 -25.92
CA GLY A 696 27.91 8.31 -26.58
C GLY A 696 26.60 8.34 -25.78
N SER A 697 26.38 7.37 -24.88
CA SER A 697 25.15 7.30 -24.10
C SER A 697 24.95 8.57 -23.26
N ARG A 698 23.70 9.07 -23.27
CA ARG A 698 23.29 10.21 -22.43
C ARG A 698 22.82 9.75 -21.04
N ARG A 699 22.41 8.48 -20.92
CA ARG A 699 21.71 7.93 -19.76
C ARG A 699 22.65 7.12 -18.86
N VAL A 700 23.59 6.39 -19.45
CA VAL A 700 24.66 5.67 -18.74
C VAL A 700 25.98 6.38 -19.02
N LYS A 701 26.85 6.49 -18.02
CA LYS A 701 28.17 7.10 -18.14
C LYS A 701 29.14 6.30 -17.28
N VAL A 702 30.38 6.19 -17.73
CA VAL A 702 31.48 5.66 -16.91
C VAL A 702 31.95 6.78 -15.99
N HIS A 703 31.76 6.66 -14.69
CA HIS A 703 31.92 7.77 -13.76
C HIS A 703 33.23 7.75 -12.99
N THR A 704 33.69 6.59 -12.49
CA THR A 704 34.96 6.54 -11.77
C THR A 704 36.16 6.61 -12.74
N PRO A 705 37.29 7.21 -12.31
CA PRO A 705 38.55 7.10 -13.04
C PRO A 705 38.97 5.63 -13.25
N ALA A 706 38.65 4.76 -12.30
CA ALA A 706 38.97 3.33 -12.33
C ALA A 706 38.36 2.61 -13.55
N GLN A 707 37.06 2.74 -13.78
CA GLN A 707 36.43 2.14 -14.95
C GLN A 707 36.81 2.84 -16.26
N GLN A 708 37.00 4.16 -16.25
CA GLN A 708 37.41 4.90 -17.45
C GLN A 708 38.79 4.44 -17.93
N LEU A 709 39.77 4.33 -17.02
CA LEU A 709 41.11 3.82 -17.32
C LEU A 709 41.11 2.34 -17.67
N HIS A 710 40.26 1.53 -17.02
CA HIS A 710 40.06 0.11 -17.37
C HIS A 710 39.57 -0.07 -18.81
N MET A 711 38.54 0.66 -19.22
CA MET A 711 38.01 0.64 -20.60
C MET A 711 39.06 1.07 -21.64
N LEU A 712 39.86 2.08 -21.35
CA LEU A 712 40.96 2.50 -22.24
C LEU A 712 42.07 1.42 -22.30
N THR A 713 42.33 0.74 -21.18
CA THR A 713 43.30 -0.36 -21.10
C THR A 713 42.81 -1.57 -21.91
N THR A 714 41.56 -2.03 -21.73
CA THR A 714 41.01 -3.20 -22.45
C THR A 714 40.91 -2.96 -23.96
N LEU A 715 40.62 -1.71 -24.38
CA LEU A 715 40.69 -1.30 -25.79
C LEU A 715 42.13 -1.36 -26.32
N GLY A 716 43.09 -0.80 -25.58
CA GLY A 716 44.51 -0.81 -25.95
C GLY A 716 45.12 -2.22 -26.00
N GLU A 717 44.67 -3.13 -25.15
CA GLU A 717 45.08 -4.55 -25.19
C GLU A 717 44.52 -5.30 -26.40
N ARG A 718 43.34 -4.93 -26.90
CA ARG A 718 42.67 -5.62 -28.02
C ARG A 718 43.03 -5.04 -29.39
N HIS A 719 43.22 -3.73 -29.51
CA HIS A 719 43.45 -3.03 -30.78
C HIS A 719 44.73 -2.17 -30.83
N GLY A 720 45.50 -2.11 -29.73
CA GLY A 720 46.74 -1.33 -29.64
C GLY A 720 46.52 0.13 -29.20
N PRO A 721 47.61 0.83 -28.83
CA PRO A 721 47.54 2.18 -28.28
C PRO A 721 47.04 3.25 -29.29
N GLU A 722 47.13 3.00 -30.60
CA GLU A 722 46.63 3.93 -31.61
C GLU A 722 45.10 4.04 -31.61
N GLU A 723 44.36 2.96 -31.38
CA GLU A 723 42.89 3.02 -31.26
C GLU A 723 42.47 3.74 -29.96
N VAL A 724 43.30 3.66 -28.91
CA VAL A 724 43.10 4.47 -27.70
C VAL A 724 43.29 5.96 -27.99
N ARG A 725 44.38 6.35 -28.69
CA ARG A 725 44.56 7.75 -29.13
C ARG A 725 43.40 8.23 -30.00
N ALA A 726 43.00 7.42 -30.99
CA ALA A 726 41.87 7.73 -31.87
C ALA A 726 40.55 7.93 -31.10
N LEU A 727 40.33 7.21 -30.00
CA LEU A 727 39.15 7.40 -29.14
C LEU A 727 39.25 8.66 -28.27
N LEU A 728 40.44 9.03 -27.78
CA LEU A 728 40.65 10.26 -26.99
C LEU A 728 40.56 11.54 -27.84
N ASP A 729 41.00 11.47 -29.10
CA ASP A 729 40.91 12.55 -30.09
C ASP A 729 39.49 12.71 -30.69
N GLU A 730 38.60 11.74 -30.47
CA GLU A 730 37.27 11.75 -31.07
C GLU A 730 36.34 12.79 -30.42
N THR A 731 35.68 13.61 -31.26
CA THR A 731 34.78 14.69 -30.82
C THR A 731 33.31 14.44 -31.17
N SER A 732 32.98 13.24 -31.70
CA SER A 732 31.67 12.92 -32.27
C SER A 732 31.19 11.51 -31.90
N PHE A 733 30.61 11.37 -30.71
CA PHE A 733 30.09 10.08 -30.24
C PHE A 733 28.60 9.89 -30.61
N PRO A 734 28.16 8.64 -30.93
CA PRO A 734 26.76 8.31 -31.20
C PRO A 734 25.79 8.89 -30.15
N GLY A 735 24.73 9.56 -30.59
CA GLY A 735 23.73 10.14 -29.68
C GLY A 735 24.13 11.47 -29.02
N ARG A 736 25.38 11.94 -29.11
CA ARG A 736 25.80 13.28 -28.63
C ARG A 736 25.75 14.31 -29.77
N LYS A 737 25.73 15.60 -29.42
CA LYS A 737 25.86 16.68 -30.41
C LYS A 737 27.34 16.81 -30.83
N PRO A 738 27.67 16.92 -32.13
CA PRO A 738 29.04 17.18 -32.58
C PRO A 738 29.62 18.44 -31.93
N GLY A 739 30.93 18.42 -31.61
CA GLY A 739 31.63 19.57 -31.00
C GLY A 739 31.31 19.81 -29.52
N GLY A 740 30.63 18.88 -28.85
CA GLY A 740 30.49 18.92 -27.39
C GLY A 740 31.80 18.58 -26.67
N ARG A 741 31.86 18.83 -25.34
CA ARG A 741 32.97 18.32 -24.52
C ARG A 741 33.03 16.79 -24.60
N HIS A 742 34.26 16.28 -24.61
CA HIS A 742 34.55 14.85 -24.60
C HIS A 742 33.81 14.15 -23.43
N PRO A 743 33.36 12.88 -23.59
CA PRO A 743 32.65 12.15 -22.55
C PRO A 743 33.44 11.92 -21.26
N LEU A 744 34.75 11.65 -21.38
CA LEU A 744 35.66 11.48 -20.25
C LEU A 744 36.06 12.83 -19.60
N PRO A 745 36.28 12.89 -18.27
CA PRO A 745 36.80 14.07 -17.58
C PRO A 745 38.20 14.48 -18.04
N ALA A 746 38.51 15.78 -17.96
CA ALA A 746 39.83 16.32 -18.35
C ALA A 746 41.00 15.65 -17.60
N LYS A 747 40.87 15.45 -16.27
CA LYS A 747 41.86 14.74 -15.44
C LYS A 747 42.18 13.33 -15.99
N THR A 748 41.17 12.63 -16.51
CA THR A 748 41.33 11.29 -17.12
C THR A 748 41.98 11.37 -18.50
N LEU A 749 41.61 12.37 -19.32
CA LEU A 749 42.23 12.61 -20.63
C LEU A 749 43.72 12.95 -20.51
N GLU A 750 44.07 13.84 -19.59
CA GLU A 750 45.45 14.25 -19.31
C GLU A 750 46.29 13.07 -18.82
N ALA A 751 45.76 12.28 -17.87
CA ALA A 751 46.45 11.08 -17.35
C ALA A 751 46.64 10.00 -18.43
N ALA A 752 45.60 9.71 -19.23
CA ALA A 752 45.68 8.72 -20.29
C ALA A 752 46.61 9.16 -21.43
N GLY A 753 46.58 10.43 -21.81
CA GLY A 753 47.49 11.00 -22.81
C GLY A 753 48.95 10.89 -22.37
N ALA A 754 49.26 11.28 -21.13
CA ALA A 754 50.61 11.16 -20.57
C ALA A 754 51.11 9.70 -20.50
N ALA A 755 50.22 8.72 -20.28
CA ALA A 755 50.57 7.31 -20.37
C ALA A 755 50.81 6.84 -21.82
N LEU A 756 50.05 7.37 -22.79
CA LEU A 756 50.25 7.05 -24.21
C LEU A 756 51.55 7.61 -24.80
N ASP A 757 52.16 8.60 -24.15
CA ASP A 757 53.49 9.14 -24.50
C ASP A 757 54.66 8.40 -23.81
N ALA A 758 54.37 7.40 -22.96
CA ALA A 758 55.39 6.60 -22.28
C ALA A 758 56.08 5.59 -23.23
N ALA A 759 57.25 5.08 -22.82
CA ALA A 759 58.01 4.09 -23.59
C ALA A 759 57.29 2.74 -23.77
N ASP A 760 56.42 2.37 -22.82
CA ASP A 760 55.43 1.29 -22.95
C ASP A 760 54.03 1.86 -22.60
N PRO A 761 53.27 2.30 -23.61
CA PRO A 761 51.94 2.89 -23.41
C PRO A 761 50.94 1.99 -22.69
N LEU A 762 51.00 0.67 -22.91
CA LEU A 762 50.02 -0.26 -22.33
C LEU A 762 50.39 -0.62 -20.88
N ALA A 763 51.68 -0.72 -20.55
CA ALA A 763 52.10 -0.85 -19.16
C ALA A 763 51.72 0.39 -18.33
N ALA A 764 51.93 1.60 -18.86
CA ALA A 764 51.58 2.85 -18.17
C ALA A 764 50.06 3.00 -17.94
N LEU A 765 49.23 2.61 -18.91
CA LEU A 765 47.76 2.60 -18.75
C LEU A 765 47.29 1.59 -17.69
N ARG A 766 47.90 0.38 -17.64
CA ARG A 766 47.61 -0.61 -16.58
C ARG A 766 47.96 -0.06 -15.20
N GLU A 767 49.13 0.53 -15.02
CA GLU A 767 49.54 1.08 -13.72
C GLU A 767 48.58 2.21 -13.24
N LEU A 768 48.09 3.04 -14.16
CA LEU A 768 47.05 4.03 -13.87
C LEU A 768 45.72 3.39 -13.46
N ALA A 769 45.26 2.38 -14.20
CA ALA A 769 44.02 1.66 -13.91
C ALA A 769 44.09 0.94 -12.56
N GLU A 770 45.19 0.21 -12.28
CA GLU A 770 45.45 -0.47 -11.00
C GLU A 770 45.49 0.52 -9.84
N ARG A 771 46.17 1.67 -9.99
CA ARG A 771 46.20 2.71 -8.95
C ARG A 771 44.81 3.28 -8.67
N ALA A 772 44.01 3.52 -9.71
CA ALA A 772 42.64 4.02 -9.56
C ALA A 772 41.68 2.97 -8.98
N GLN A 773 41.91 1.67 -9.25
CA GLN A 773 41.16 0.56 -8.68
C GLN A 773 41.58 0.21 -7.24
N SER A 774 42.78 0.63 -6.81
CA SER A 774 43.28 0.41 -5.45
C SER A 774 42.38 1.04 -4.38
N PRO A 775 42.32 0.49 -3.14
CA PRO A 775 41.56 1.07 -2.03
C PRO A 775 41.86 2.56 -1.77
N ALA A 776 43.12 2.98 -1.96
CA ALA A 776 43.54 4.37 -1.79
C ALA A 776 42.96 5.31 -2.87
N GLY A 777 43.15 4.98 -4.16
CA GLY A 777 42.58 5.78 -5.27
C GLY A 777 41.05 5.82 -5.25
N LYS A 778 40.44 4.76 -4.72
CA LYS A 778 39.01 4.65 -4.41
C LYS A 778 38.56 5.60 -3.28
N ALA A 779 39.29 5.66 -2.17
CA ALA A 779 39.02 6.60 -1.07
C ALA A 779 39.20 8.06 -1.52
N GLU A 780 40.22 8.34 -2.34
CA GLU A 780 40.45 9.65 -2.96
C GLU A 780 39.27 10.06 -3.87
N TYR A 781 38.73 9.15 -4.69
CA TYR A 781 37.56 9.42 -5.54
C TYR A 781 36.33 9.85 -4.71
N LEU A 782 36.03 9.12 -3.63
CA LEU A 782 34.90 9.46 -2.75
C LEU A 782 35.10 10.85 -2.13
N GLU A 783 36.31 11.19 -1.68
CA GLU A 783 36.59 12.52 -1.15
C GLU A 783 36.48 13.62 -2.22
N GLU A 784 37.06 13.43 -3.41
CA GLU A 784 36.97 14.39 -4.52
C GLU A 784 35.51 14.63 -4.95
N ALA A 785 34.68 13.58 -4.97
CA ALA A 785 33.26 13.67 -5.26
C ALA A 785 32.50 14.52 -4.22
N THR A 786 32.83 14.40 -2.93
CA THR A 786 32.23 15.24 -1.86
C THR A 786 32.59 16.71 -2.02
N ALA A 787 33.85 16.99 -2.39
CA ALA A 787 34.41 18.33 -2.40
C ALA A 787 33.92 19.20 -3.57
N ALA A 788 33.26 18.58 -4.56
CA ALA A 788 32.82 19.21 -5.79
C ALA A 788 31.31 19.56 -5.82
N SER A 789 30.51 19.19 -4.81
CA SER A 789 29.07 19.02 -5.07
C SER A 789 28.09 19.11 -3.88
N SER A 790 26.79 19.06 -4.22
CA SER A 790 25.64 18.99 -3.30
C SER A 790 25.32 17.55 -2.86
N ASP A 791 24.46 17.39 -1.85
CA ASP A 791 24.12 16.09 -1.24
C ASP A 791 23.58 15.06 -2.25
N THR A 792 22.80 15.50 -3.26
CA THR A 792 22.32 14.64 -4.36
C THR A 792 23.46 13.95 -5.12
N SER A 793 24.61 14.61 -5.24
CA SER A 793 25.77 14.07 -5.94
C SER A 793 26.54 13.02 -5.12
N LEU A 794 26.32 12.97 -3.80
CA LEU A 794 26.95 12.01 -2.92
C LEU A 794 26.23 10.67 -2.89
N ALA A 795 24.89 10.69 -2.80
CA ALA A 795 24.09 9.49 -3.07
C ALA A 795 24.52 8.86 -4.41
N TRP A 796 24.54 9.66 -5.48
CA TRP A 796 25.03 9.18 -6.78
C TRP A 796 26.49 8.70 -6.78
N ALA A 797 27.37 9.20 -5.91
CA ALA A 797 28.76 8.72 -5.85
C ALA A 797 28.84 7.31 -5.24
N PHE A 798 27.98 6.99 -4.28
CA PHE A 798 27.81 5.65 -3.72
C PHE A 798 27.05 4.72 -4.68
N ASP A 799 25.93 5.18 -5.27
CA ASP A 799 25.19 4.40 -6.29
C ASP A 799 26.13 3.95 -7.43
N ARG A 800 26.95 4.88 -7.94
CA ARG A 800 27.99 4.60 -8.95
C ARG A 800 29.06 3.66 -8.43
N TRP A 801 29.47 3.79 -7.17
CA TRP A 801 30.46 2.89 -6.60
C TRP A 801 29.97 1.44 -6.59
N ASP A 802 28.72 1.22 -6.18
CA ASP A 802 28.09 -0.10 -6.12
C ASP A 802 27.80 -0.65 -7.53
N GLU A 803 27.29 0.18 -8.45
CA GLU A 803 27.13 -0.15 -9.87
C GLU A 803 28.47 -0.54 -10.52
N GLU A 804 29.56 0.17 -10.20
CA GLU A 804 30.84 0.02 -10.89
C GLU A 804 31.79 -1.01 -10.28
N SER A 805 31.73 -1.22 -8.95
CA SER A 805 32.56 -2.20 -8.22
C SER A 805 31.85 -3.53 -7.98
N GLY A 806 30.53 -3.58 -8.18
CA GLY A 806 29.67 -4.69 -7.78
C GLY A 806 29.50 -4.77 -6.25
N THR A 807 28.37 -5.31 -5.82
CA THR A 807 27.97 -5.45 -4.40
C THR A 807 28.90 -6.32 -3.54
N SER A 808 29.90 -6.97 -4.14
CA SER A 808 30.90 -7.81 -3.47
C SER A 808 32.21 -7.12 -3.16
N THR A 809 32.47 -5.90 -3.65
CA THR A 809 33.72 -5.18 -3.34
C THR A 809 33.59 -4.43 -2.02
N PRO A 810 34.40 -4.76 -0.99
CA PRO A 810 34.30 -4.11 0.31
C PRO A 810 34.73 -2.63 0.25
N MET A 811 34.12 -1.83 1.12
CA MET A 811 34.51 -0.42 1.33
C MET A 811 35.96 -0.31 1.86
N PRO A 812 36.75 0.69 1.42
CA PRO A 812 38.14 0.89 1.81
C PRO A 812 38.22 1.55 3.20
N TRP A 813 37.78 0.81 4.22
CA TRP A 813 37.58 1.33 5.57
C TRP A 813 38.89 1.76 6.25
N ALA A 814 40.00 1.07 5.98
CA ALA A 814 41.31 1.42 6.53
C ALA A 814 41.78 2.76 5.95
N GLU A 815 41.71 2.91 4.63
CA GLU A 815 42.14 4.10 3.90
C GLU A 815 41.25 5.30 4.23
N LEU A 816 39.93 5.13 4.34
CA LEU A 816 39.01 6.19 4.76
C LEU A 816 39.27 6.65 6.21
N ARG A 817 39.60 5.72 7.11
CA ARG A 817 39.92 6.07 8.51
C ARG A 817 41.27 6.78 8.62
N ASP A 818 42.29 6.31 7.92
CA ASP A 818 43.63 6.91 7.92
C ASP A 818 43.60 8.28 7.22
N LEU A 819 42.78 8.41 6.17
CA LEU A 819 42.46 9.70 5.54
C LEU A 819 41.78 10.64 6.54
N HIS A 820 40.74 10.20 7.27
CA HIS A 820 40.08 10.99 8.31
C HIS A 820 41.02 11.44 9.43
N GLY A 821 41.93 10.56 9.86
CA GLY A 821 42.91 10.83 10.91
C GLY A 821 44.00 11.83 10.50
N THR A 822 44.37 11.88 9.22
CA THR A 822 45.31 12.88 8.67
C THR A 822 44.63 14.20 8.32
N ARG A 823 43.38 14.16 7.86
CA ARG A 823 42.53 15.32 7.58
C ARG A 823 41.04 14.96 7.76
N PRO A 824 40.25 15.74 8.52
CA PRO A 824 38.84 15.46 8.69
C PRO A 824 38.12 15.31 7.35
N LEU A 825 37.55 14.12 7.10
CA LEU A 825 36.67 13.88 5.95
C LEU A 825 35.54 14.90 5.93
N HIS A 826 35.05 15.20 4.73
CA HIS A 826 33.99 16.19 4.55
C HIS A 826 32.73 15.82 5.34
N ASP A 827 32.12 16.78 6.04
CA ASP A 827 30.94 16.52 6.89
C ASP A 827 29.77 15.90 6.12
N ARG A 828 29.65 16.13 4.80
CA ARG A 828 28.63 15.44 3.98
C ARG A 828 28.93 13.95 3.73
N LEU A 829 30.19 13.53 3.77
CA LEU A 829 30.57 12.13 3.54
C LEU A 829 30.28 11.26 4.77
N LEU A 830 30.58 11.81 5.96
CA LEU A 830 30.61 11.05 7.21
C LEU A 830 29.24 10.43 7.60
N PRO A 831 28.08 11.11 7.47
CA PRO A 831 26.77 10.50 7.75
C PRO A 831 26.44 9.34 6.82
N HIS A 832 26.77 9.45 5.53
CA HIS A 832 26.58 8.35 4.58
C HIS A 832 27.47 7.15 4.95
N LEU A 833 28.76 7.37 5.19
CA LEU A 833 29.68 6.31 5.64
C LEU A 833 29.21 5.66 6.95
N ALA A 834 28.71 6.44 7.92
CA ALA A 834 28.22 5.94 9.19
C ALA A 834 26.95 5.06 9.08
N GLY A 835 26.22 5.14 7.97
CA GLY A 835 25.07 4.28 7.67
C GLY A 835 25.40 2.99 6.91
N LEU A 836 26.64 2.80 6.45
CA LEU A 836 27.05 1.60 5.72
C LEU A 836 27.51 0.48 6.66
N ASP A 837 27.23 -0.76 6.26
CA ASP A 837 27.64 -1.95 7.00
C ASP A 837 29.16 -2.06 7.14
N GLY A 838 29.62 -2.46 8.33
CA GLY A 838 31.03 -2.59 8.66
C GLY A 838 31.79 -1.27 8.89
N CYS A 839 31.12 -0.11 8.88
CA CYS A 839 31.74 1.18 9.15
C CYS A 839 32.46 1.21 10.52
N PRO A 840 33.75 1.61 10.60
CA PRO A 840 34.50 1.69 11.85
C PRO A 840 33.84 2.60 12.91
N PRO A 841 33.89 2.26 14.21
CA PRO A 841 33.23 3.04 15.27
C PRO A 841 33.64 4.51 15.32
N GLU A 842 34.88 4.83 14.96
CA GLU A 842 35.41 6.20 14.90
C GLU A 842 34.70 7.01 13.81
N LEU A 843 34.50 6.41 12.63
CA LEU A 843 33.77 7.04 11.52
C LEU A 843 32.26 7.10 11.79
N GLN A 844 31.68 6.10 12.48
CA GLN A 844 30.30 6.17 12.94
C GLN A 844 30.07 7.33 13.92
N ALA A 845 30.98 7.51 14.89
CA ALA A 845 30.92 8.61 15.85
C ALA A 845 31.07 9.98 15.17
N ALA A 846 32.04 10.10 14.25
CA ALA A 846 32.24 11.30 13.44
C ALA A 846 31.03 11.60 12.51
N GLY A 847 30.38 10.57 11.96
CA GLY A 847 29.19 10.71 11.12
C GLY A 847 27.95 11.15 11.87
N LYS A 848 27.72 10.64 13.09
CA LYS A 848 26.66 11.16 13.98
C LYS A 848 26.88 12.63 14.32
N GLU A 849 28.12 13.01 14.60
CA GLU A 849 28.47 14.39 14.91
C GLU A 849 28.34 15.32 13.68
N ALA A 850 28.77 14.86 12.50
CA ALA A 850 28.61 15.57 11.24
C ALA A 850 27.14 15.72 10.83
N ASN A 851 26.31 14.69 11.05
CA ASN A 851 24.86 14.75 10.81
C ASN A 851 24.20 15.82 11.67
N LEU A 852 24.54 15.84 12.97
CA LEU A 852 24.07 16.88 13.88
C LEU A 852 24.58 18.27 13.47
N ARG A 853 25.82 18.42 12.98
CA ARG A 853 26.27 19.70 12.42
C ARG A 853 25.43 20.13 11.21
N LEU A 854 25.20 19.23 10.27
CA LEU A 854 24.47 19.50 9.02
C LEU A 854 22.98 19.80 9.22
N SER A 855 22.35 19.30 10.27
CA SER A 855 20.96 19.62 10.60
C SER A 855 20.78 21.01 11.25
N HIS A 856 21.88 21.72 11.58
CA HIS A 856 21.82 23.11 12.03
C HIS A 856 21.72 24.07 10.84
N SER A 857 20.63 24.83 10.72
CA SER A 857 20.38 25.75 9.60
C SER A 857 21.48 26.81 9.37
N GLY A 858 22.09 27.31 10.46
CA GLY A 858 23.22 28.24 10.41
C GLY A 858 24.60 27.62 10.10
N TYR A 859 24.72 26.30 9.97
CA TYR A 859 26.01 25.66 9.70
C TYR A 859 26.35 25.67 8.21
N THR A 860 27.59 26.08 7.89
CA THR A 860 28.13 26.03 6.54
C THR A 860 29.39 25.17 6.51
N VAL A 861 29.41 24.16 5.64
CA VAL A 861 30.49 23.17 5.61
C VAL A 861 31.81 23.82 5.19
N ARG A 862 32.86 23.62 5.99
CA ARG A 862 34.18 24.21 5.79
C ARG A 862 35.12 23.21 5.12
N ARG A 863 35.51 23.46 3.86
CA ARG A 863 36.50 22.61 3.17
C ARG A 863 37.89 22.73 3.81
N GLY A 864 38.48 21.61 4.20
CA GLY A 864 39.87 21.53 4.67
C GLY A 864 40.17 22.23 6.01
N LYS A 865 39.15 22.47 6.85
CA LYS A 865 39.30 22.98 8.22
C LYS A 865 38.55 22.07 9.17
N THR A 866 39.05 21.95 10.40
CA THR A 866 38.32 21.26 11.47
C THR A 866 36.93 21.92 11.65
N PRO A 867 35.84 21.13 11.63
CA PRO A 867 34.51 21.66 11.90
C PRO A 867 34.39 22.06 13.39
N PRO A 868 33.49 23.00 13.74
CA PRO A 868 33.24 23.35 15.13
C PRO A 868 32.61 22.18 15.90
N SER A 869 32.86 22.11 17.20
CA SER A 869 32.11 21.23 18.10
C SER A 869 30.67 21.71 18.29
N VAL A 870 29.77 20.81 18.69
CA VAL A 870 28.36 21.12 18.96
C VAL A 870 28.23 22.20 20.05
N ALA A 871 29.08 22.15 21.09
CA ALA A 871 29.12 23.15 22.15
C ALA A 871 29.64 24.52 21.67
N GLU A 872 30.55 24.57 20.70
CA GLU A 872 30.92 25.83 20.04
C GLU A 872 29.79 26.36 19.16
N MET A 873 29.03 25.49 18.49
CA MET A 873 27.87 25.89 17.70
C MET A 873 26.79 26.53 18.57
N VAL A 874 26.44 25.93 19.71
CA VAL A 874 25.49 26.52 20.69
C VAL A 874 25.90 27.93 21.12
N ARG A 875 27.20 28.21 21.23
CA ARG A 875 27.76 29.51 21.67
C ARG A 875 27.90 30.55 20.56
N THR A 876 27.86 30.14 19.28
CA THR A 876 28.29 31.01 18.15
C THR A 876 27.28 31.08 17.00
N LEU A 877 26.28 30.22 16.98
CA LEU A 877 25.22 30.21 15.99
C LEU A 877 23.87 30.35 16.71
N PRO A 878 22.95 31.19 16.20
CA PRO A 878 21.60 31.23 16.74
C PRO A 878 20.93 29.86 16.51
N LEU A 879 20.32 29.34 17.57
CA LEU A 879 19.59 28.08 17.55
C LEU A 879 18.53 28.10 16.44
N PRO A 880 18.34 27.01 15.68
CA PRO A 880 17.30 26.94 14.68
C PRO A 880 15.93 27.11 15.33
N SER A 881 15.14 28.05 14.82
CA SER A 881 13.77 28.33 15.27
C SER A 881 12.95 27.04 15.36
N ALA A 882 12.18 26.90 16.44
CA ALA A 882 11.39 25.70 16.68
C ALA A 882 10.37 25.44 15.55
N TRP A 883 10.33 24.20 15.05
CA TRP A 883 9.33 23.78 14.06
C TRP A 883 8.09 23.24 14.78
N HIS A 884 6.95 23.91 14.60
CA HIS A 884 5.59 23.53 15.00
C HIS A 884 5.28 23.19 16.49
N HIS A 885 6.27 23.03 17.38
CA HIS A 885 6.08 22.61 18.77
C HIS A 885 6.99 23.30 19.81
N GLY A 886 7.52 24.49 19.53
CA GLY A 886 8.36 25.27 20.47
C GLY A 886 9.70 24.63 20.88
N GLU A 887 10.04 23.44 20.36
CA GLU A 887 11.33 22.79 20.59
C GLU A 887 12.18 22.81 19.31
N SER A 888 13.44 23.22 19.42
CA SER A 888 14.43 23.05 18.35
C SER A 888 14.84 21.57 18.29
N PRO A 889 14.54 20.82 17.21
CA PRO A 889 14.85 19.39 17.14
C PRO A 889 16.36 19.13 17.25
N TRP A 890 17.15 20.03 16.65
CA TRP A 890 18.60 20.05 16.71
C TRP A 890 19.13 20.10 18.15
N LEU A 891 18.61 21.03 18.96
CA LEU A 891 19.05 21.20 20.34
C LEU A 891 18.66 19.99 21.21
N ARG A 892 17.49 19.40 20.94
CA ARG A 892 17.07 18.16 21.61
C ARG A 892 18.03 17.02 21.30
N GLU A 893 18.39 16.81 20.04
CA GLU A 893 19.36 15.78 19.63
C GLU A 893 20.76 16.02 20.25
N ALA A 894 21.21 17.28 20.27
CA ALA A 894 22.49 17.68 20.88
C ALA A 894 22.55 17.39 22.39
N TYR A 895 21.47 17.68 23.13
CA TYR A 895 21.35 17.36 24.56
C TYR A 895 21.16 15.86 24.80
N GLU A 896 20.28 15.19 24.06
CA GLU A 896 19.99 13.77 24.24
C GLU A 896 21.20 12.87 23.94
N SER A 897 22.07 13.29 23.03
CA SER A 897 23.36 12.65 22.73
C SER A 897 24.51 13.05 23.67
N GLY A 898 24.24 13.88 24.69
CA GLY A 898 25.22 14.29 25.71
C GLY A 898 26.33 15.20 25.18
N ARG A 899 26.10 15.91 24.06
CA ARG A 899 27.09 16.81 23.44
C ARG A 899 27.05 18.23 24.00
N VAL A 900 25.96 18.58 24.69
CA VAL A 900 25.76 19.81 25.47
C VAL A 900 24.92 19.50 26.70
N SER A 901 25.18 20.22 27.80
CA SER A 901 24.44 20.09 29.07
C SER A 901 23.30 21.12 29.18
N LEU A 902 22.32 20.88 30.07
CA LEU A 902 21.26 21.89 30.32
C LEU A 902 21.83 23.22 30.86
N ASP A 903 22.95 23.17 31.58
CA ASP A 903 23.64 24.35 32.12
C ASP A 903 24.32 25.18 31.02
N GLU A 904 25.00 24.55 30.06
CA GLU A 904 25.55 25.24 28.89
C GLU A 904 24.44 25.86 28.02
N ILE A 905 23.32 25.15 27.87
CA ILE A 905 22.16 25.65 27.12
C ILE A 905 21.58 26.90 27.81
N LEU A 906 21.40 26.85 29.14
CA LEU A 906 20.88 27.97 29.92
C LEU A 906 21.75 29.23 29.78
N HIS A 907 23.08 29.09 29.91
CA HIS A 907 23.99 30.22 30.01
C HIS A 907 24.55 30.73 28.69
N THR A 908 24.59 29.89 27.63
CA THR A 908 25.32 30.24 26.40
C THR A 908 24.54 30.10 25.10
N ALA A 909 23.38 29.44 25.12
CA ALA A 909 22.56 29.33 23.93
C ALA A 909 21.71 30.59 23.70
N HIS A 910 21.46 30.89 22.43
CA HIS A 910 20.66 32.03 21.99
C HIS A 910 19.93 31.66 20.67
N PRO A 911 18.77 32.26 20.32
CA PRO A 911 18.07 33.33 21.02
C PRO A 911 17.20 32.82 22.19
N ALA A 912 16.96 33.69 23.17
CA ALA A 912 16.28 33.36 24.42
C ALA A 912 14.92 32.65 24.26
N PRO A 913 14.02 32.98 23.29
CA PRO A 913 12.78 32.24 23.04
C PRO A 913 12.97 30.74 22.87
N THR A 914 13.95 30.35 22.05
CA THR A 914 14.20 28.93 21.75
C THR A 914 14.77 28.21 22.96
N VAL A 915 15.57 28.91 23.78
CA VAL A 915 16.08 28.40 25.05
C VAL A 915 14.95 28.23 26.07
N VAL A 916 14.13 29.24 26.30
CA VAL A 916 13.01 29.18 27.27
C VAL A 916 12.02 28.09 26.88
N ALA A 917 11.65 28.01 25.60
CA ALA A 917 10.71 26.99 25.12
C ALA A 917 11.32 25.57 25.18
N PHE A 918 12.61 25.40 24.93
CA PHE A 918 13.30 24.12 25.14
C PHE A 918 13.35 23.72 26.63
N LEU A 919 13.86 24.59 27.50
CA LEU A 919 14.00 24.33 28.93
C LEU A 919 12.63 24.12 29.61
N GLY A 920 11.61 24.89 29.23
CA GLY A 920 10.24 24.73 29.70
C GLY A 920 9.61 23.38 29.33
N ASN A 921 10.04 22.76 28.22
CA ASN A 921 9.65 21.39 27.89
C ASN A 921 10.40 20.32 28.70
N GLN A 922 11.57 20.64 29.28
CA GLN A 922 12.30 19.76 30.21
C GLN A 922 11.77 19.85 31.65
N THR A 923 11.32 21.03 32.10
CA THR A 923 10.82 21.27 33.46
C THR A 923 9.28 21.25 33.58
N GLY A 924 8.56 21.21 32.46
CA GLY A 924 7.11 21.40 32.41
C GLY A 924 6.27 20.30 33.09
N PRO A 925 5.10 20.66 33.65
CA PRO A 925 4.24 19.72 34.38
C PRO A 925 3.70 18.61 33.46
N GLY A 926 3.63 17.39 34.01
CA GLY A 926 3.04 16.23 33.33
C GLY A 926 3.94 15.50 32.33
N ARG A 927 5.16 15.97 32.06
CA ARG A 927 6.17 15.19 31.32
C ARG A 927 6.74 14.09 32.23
N PRO A 928 6.80 12.82 31.80
CA PRO A 928 7.48 11.77 32.56
C PRO A 928 9.00 11.97 32.48
N VAL A 929 9.58 12.61 33.50
CA VAL A 929 11.03 12.74 33.63
C VAL A 929 11.63 11.34 33.78
N ARG A 930 12.52 10.94 32.86
CA ARG A 930 13.27 9.68 32.99
C ARG A 930 14.04 9.72 34.31
N GLN A 931 13.98 8.65 35.11
CA GLN A 931 14.57 8.62 36.46
C GLN A 931 16.05 9.05 36.47
N GLU A 932 16.80 8.66 35.44
CA GLU A 932 18.21 9.00 35.20
C GLU A 932 18.50 10.51 35.11
N ARG A 933 17.52 11.34 34.74
CA ARG A 933 17.68 12.79 34.51
C ARG A 933 16.99 13.67 35.55
N PHE A 934 16.32 13.08 36.54
CA PHE A 934 15.57 13.82 37.56
C PHE A 934 16.43 14.82 38.35
N GLU A 935 17.67 14.45 38.67
CA GLU A 935 18.60 15.39 39.35
C GLU A 935 19.03 16.56 38.47
N GLU A 936 19.25 16.35 37.17
CA GLU A 936 19.66 17.42 36.24
C GLU A 936 18.51 18.42 36.05
N THR A 937 17.30 17.92 35.81
CA THR A 937 16.08 18.76 35.74
C THR A 937 15.83 19.52 37.04
N ARG A 938 16.03 18.90 38.22
CA ARG A 938 15.90 19.60 39.51
C ARG A 938 16.94 20.71 39.67
N ARG A 939 18.20 20.47 39.31
CA ARG A 939 19.27 21.49 39.39
C ARG A 939 18.97 22.65 38.42
N LEU A 940 18.54 22.35 37.19
CA LEU A 940 18.09 23.36 36.23
C LEU A 940 16.95 24.22 36.79
N ASP A 941 15.93 23.60 37.37
CA ASP A 941 14.76 24.26 37.95
C ASP A 941 15.12 25.12 39.19
N GLU A 942 16.07 24.67 40.01
CA GLU A 942 16.68 25.45 41.10
C GLU A 942 17.46 26.67 40.56
N THR A 943 18.28 26.49 39.52
CA THR A 943 19.05 27.58 38.89
C THR A 943 18.14 28.60 38.20
N LEU A 944 17.12 28.16 37.45
CA LEU A 944 16.14 29.04 36.80
C LEU A 944 15.37 29.88 37.82
N ARG A 945 14.90 29.28 38.93
CA ARG A 945 14.28 30.04 40.04
C ARG A 945 15.29 30.92 40.78
N GLY A 946 16.57 30.58 40.77
CA GLY A 946 17.67 31.44 41.24
C GLY A 946 17.74 32.73 40.43
N LEU A 947 18.01 32.61 39.12
CA LEU A 947 18.13 33.72 38.17
C LEU A 947 16.86 34.59 38.13
N ALA A 948 15.67 33.97 38.09
CA ALA A 948 14.42 34.72 38.08
C ALA A 948 14.19 35.51 39.38
N ARG A 949 14.54 34.94 40.54
CA ARG A 949 14.45 35.65 41.83
C ARG A 949 15.48 36.76 41.95
N GLU A 950 16.70 36.56 41.41
CA GLU A 950 17.78 37.53 41.44
C GLU A 950 17.48 38.76 40.58
N HIS A 951 16.95 38.56 39.36
CA HIS A 951 16.75 39.65 38.40
C HIS A 951 15.33 40.22 38.34
N LEU A 952 14.28 39.42 38.60
CA LEU A 952 12.87 39.86 38.52
C LEU A 952 12.19 39.97 39.90
N GLY A 953 12.67 39.20 40.88
CA GLY A 953 12.03 39.06 42.19
C GLY A 953 10.56 38.63 42.06
N SER A 954 9.69 39.28 42.85
CA SER A 954 8.23 39.08 42.83
C SER A 954 7.48 40.21 42.08
N ASP A 955 8.17 41.04 41.29
CA ASP A 955 7.53 42.19 40.62
C ASP A 955 6.79 41.75 39.33
N PRO A 956 5.45 41.82 39.30
CA PRO A 956 4.69 41.36 38.14
C PRO A 956 4.88 42.22 36.88
N GLU A 957 5.39 43.45 36.97
CA GLU A 957 5.75 44.23 35.79
C GLU A 957 7.05 43.73 35.15
N ALA A 958 8.05 43.33 35.95
CA ALA A 958 9.31 42.76 35.45
C ALA A 958 9.04 41.43 34.70
N TRP A 959 8.20 40.57 35.27
CA TRP A 959 7.77 39.33 34.63
C TRP A 959 6.91 39.56 33.38
N ALA A 960 6.02 40.56 33.37
CA ALA A 960 5.27 40.93 32.16
C ALA A 960 6.17 41.53 31.07
N LEU A 961 7.22 42.26 31.46
CA LEU A 961 8.20 42.80 30.52
C LEU A 961 9.06 41.69 29.90
N VAL A 962 9.45 40.66 30.65
CA VAL A 962 10.09 39.45 30.08
C VAL A 962 9.22 38.87 28.97
N LEU A 963 7.93 38.65 29.21
CA LEU A 963 7.01 38.11 28.20
C LEU A 963 6.93 38.98 26.94
N ARG A 964 6.94 40.31 27.08
CA ARG A 964 6.90 41.26 25.95
C ARG A 964 8.21 41.35 25.17
N LEU A 965 9.36 41.27 25.85
CA LEU A 965 10.69 41.33 25.21
C LEU A 965 11.07 40.01 24.54
N LEU A 966 10.66 38.89 25.13
CA LEU A 966 11.04 37.54 24.72
C LEU A 966 10.98 37.32 23.20
N PRO A 967 9.87 37.53 22.47
CA PRO A 967 9.75 37.09 21.07
C PRO A 967 10.79 37.66 20.09
N GLU A 968 11.44 38.79 20.41
CA GLU A 968 12.46 39.44 19.58
C GLU A 968 13.86 39.46 20.25
N PHE A 969 14.05 38.75 21.37
CA PHE A 969 15.30 38.79 22.14
C PHE A 969 16.36 37.80 21.63
N GLU A 970 17.29 38.33 20.82
CA GLU A 970 18.38 37.57 20.18
C GLU A 970 19.49 37.07 21.12
N GLY A 971 19.55 37.58 22.36
CA GLY A 971 20.56 37.20 23.37
C GLY A 971 20.22 35.93 24.15
N THR A 972 20.99 35.69 25.21
CA THR A 972 20.81 34.55 26.14
C THR A 972 19.68 34.79 27.16
N LEU A 973 19.22 33.74 27.84
CA LEU A 973 18.18 33.87 28.87
C LEU A 973 18.62 34.73 30.09
N PRO A 974 19.85 34.59 30.65
CA PRO A 974 20.31 35.49 31.72
C PRO A 974 20.34 36.97 31.30
N GLU A 975 20.71 37.27 30.06
CA GLU A 975 20.70 38.63 29.51
C GLU A 975 19.28 39.20 29.42
N LEU A 976 18.29 38.39 29.00
CA LEU A 976 16.88 38.80 28.97
C LEU A 976 16.35 39.12 30.38
N LEU A 977 16.62 38.25 31.35
CA LEU A 977 16.20 38.45 32.75
C LEU A 977 16.83 39.71 33.34
N THR A 978 18.14 39.91 33.10
CA THR A 978 18.87 41.11 33.53
C THR A 978 18.30 42.38 32.89
N ALA A 979 18.04 42.35 31.58
CA ALA A 979 17.50 43.49 30.84
C ALA A 979 16.09 43.87 31.32
N ALA A 980 15.21 42.91 31.57
CA ALA A 980 13.87 43.17 32.07
C ALA A 980 13.87 43.74 33.50
N GLY A 981 14.68 43.18 34.40
CA GLY A 981 14.86 43.69 35.77
C GLY A 981 15.38 45.12 35.81
N ALA A 982 16.35 45.45 34.95
CA ALA A 982 16.97 46.77 34.87
C ALA A 982 16.08 47.87 34.24
N VAL A 983 14.95 47.52 33.61
CA VAL A 983 13.99 48.49 33.06
C VAL A 983 12.86 48.83 34.04
N VAL A 984 12.59 47.95 35.01
CA VAL A 984 11.53 48.12 36.03
C VAL A 984 12.09 48.68 37.35
N SER A 985 13.39 48.52 37.61
CA SER A 985 14.11 49.09 38.77
C SER A 985 14.45 50.58 38.62
#